data_AF-N4TZN9-F1
#
_entry.id   AF-N4TZN9-F1
#
_cell.length_a   1.000
_cell.length_b   1.000
_cell.length_c   1.000
_cell.angle_alpha   90.00
_cell.angle_beta   90.00
_cell.angle_gamma   90.00
#
_symmetry.space_group_name_H-M   'P 1'
#
loop_
_entity.id
_entity.type
_entity.pdbx_description
1 polymer ?
#
loop_
_entity_poly.entity_id
_entity_poly.type
_entity_poly.pdbx_seq_one_letter_code
_entity_poly.pdbx_strand_id
1 'polypeptide(L)'
;MDSVATTKAEADAHLETLRQKRGVGREQPEDVSDQLYKASTHFILELIQNADDNHTKAATIDNSKSCIGEKGIGFKSVFKVADVVHVASGFYEFKFDRNARIGMILPITSRFPTAFLLELKSQRDYDVIKEELNSIEPDLLLFLRNLDQVHISTRGLNKRCRRKITRFDPRYKGETVKISVHGDAVTSKEYIVHRRIVEKLPPEPQREGVVSSEVVIAFTVDSEATPVFTTQNVFAFLPVDDFGFRFLIHADFILVASREGLDESSLWNWSLRDEIQTAFVDAIHRLVALSPIRDGEGLCYKWPKYLPRYSETSGFWYGLHQNMMNALRDTPLLKSRAGGALRKPTDLYYVPGDYRFENGTLFDLPSLLHSHLSFEYDSVKSELSLIGVDTLHINDLWREFSHWINEVGVDGLKTQSIEWHQKVSLIFCDQKTLREKLRNLPIVPLRDGSWAKARQDRVFFTSTHTEEHVPTGIELFLVDRSVSNDSVRRRFLSFLGIREYSPTQVCELIIKLHHDLPPGASRTEMDLVTDALYLFDHRSCLGYEVPDIYFAAIKGRNTILSKGRHLYLVDPDVKPGLIAKYQHTAQSPLVVLSDKYEAKLCKGRPRKDVELFRQWLLESTYREFSTVPVLLKNNELSAEWHFLHRHDVMDLLQAIRLQWDKNFILSPKIIKAAAELQVPGSVGYLRPLGRLAIPTTELKQKCPHLDFVSLPNPEYDWDFLSVLGVLTTLNTTAILRELQKLAQLRVDEVDKHAIKKIYEALNASLRSEWKEIK
;
A
#
# COMPACT_ATOMS: atom_id res chain seq x y z
N MET A 1 52.13 34.24 56.25
CA MET A 1 51.66 34.99 57.44
C MET A 1 50.72 34.02 58.10
N ASP A 2 51.24 33.27 59.07
CA ASP A 2 50.70 31.94 59.38
C ASP A 2 49.87 31.93 60.67
N SER A 3 49.37 33.09 61.09
CA SER A 3 48.35 33.19 62.14
C SER A 3 47.30 34.24 61.78
N VAL A 4 46.03 33.90 61.99
CA VAL A 4 44.91 34.85 61.99
C VAL A 4 45.10 35.73 63.23
N ALA A 5 44.97 37.06 63.11
CA ALA A 5 45.10 37.96 64.24
C ALA A 5 44.10 37.58 65.34
N THR A 6 44.55 37.56 66.59
CA THR A 6 43.74 37.22 67.77
C THR A 6 43.28 38.45 68.55
N THR A 7 43.83 39.62 68.21
CA THR A 7 43.41 40.93 68.74
C THR A 7 43.29 41.96 67.62
N LYS A 8 42.56 43.05 67.89
CA LYS A 8 42.45 44.18 66.95
C LYS A 8 43.81 44.86 66.68
N ALA A 9 44.64 44.99 67.72
CA ALA A 9 45.97 45.59 67.59
C ALA A 9 46.88 44.77 66.66
N GLU A 10 46.82 43.43 66.76
CA GLU A 10 47.53 42.53 65.84
C GLU A 10 47.02 42.66 64.40
N ALA A 11 45.71 42.74 64.20
CA ALA A 11 45.11 42.91 62.88
C ALA A 11 45.54 44.24 62.23
N ASP A 12 45.48 45.34 62.96
CA ASP A 12 45.90 46.66 62.48
C ASP A 12 47.40 46.69 62.16
N ALA A 13 48.24 46.06 63.00
CA ALA A 13 49.67 45.92 62.75
C ALA A 13 49.98 45.07 61.50
N HIS A 14 49.22 44.00 61.26
CA HIS A 14 49.33 43.19 60.04
C HIS A 14 49.01 44.00 58.79
N LEU A 15 47.92 44.77 58.82
CA LEU A 15 47.51 45.63 57.70
C LEU A 15 48.56 46.71 57.42
N GLU A 16 49.09 47.36 58.46
CA GLU A 16 50.13 48.37 58.32
C GLU A 16 51.43 47.78 57.75
N THR A 17 51.85 46.61 58.24
CA THR A 17 53.00 45.87 57.69
C THR A 17 52.80 45.54 56.21
N LEU A 18 51.58 45.16 55.81
CA LEU A 18 51.25 44.85 54.42
C LEU A 18 51.32 46.12 53.54
N ARG A 19 50.85 47.26 54.05
CA ARG A 19 50.99 48.56 53.36
C ARG A 19 52.44 48.98 53.23
N GLN A 20 53.26 48.82 54.27
CA GLN A 20 54.69 49.17 54.20
C GLN A 20 55.43 48.28 53.20
N LYS A 21 55.16 46.96 53.18
CA LYS A 21 55.80 46.04 52.23
C LYS A 21 55.40 46.30 50.77
N ARG A 22 54.19 46.79 50.52
CA ARG A 22 53.63 46.93 49.15
C ARG A 22 53.49 48.38 48.66
N GLY A 23 53.60 49.37 49.54
CA GLY A 23 53.32 50.79 49.28
C GLY A 23 54.54 51.68 49.04
N VAL A 24 55.76 51.15 49.10
CA VAL A 24 56.97 51.94 48.81
C VAL A 24 57.09 52.16 47.30
N GLY A 25 56.80 53.38 46.85
CA GLY A 25 57.22 53.92 45.54
C GLY A 25 56.44 53.48 44.30
N ARG A 26 55.31 52.77 44.42
CA ARG A 26 54.52 52.33 43.25
C ARG A 26 53.37 53.30 42.93
N GLU A 27 53.20 53.64 41.67
CA GLU A 27 51.93 54.25 41.17
C GLU A 27 50.84 53.17 41.07
N GLN A 28 49.57 53.56 40.98
CA GLN A 28 48.52 52.57 40.65
C GLN A 28 48.90 51.95 39.30
N PRO A 29 49.06 50.62 39.19
CA PRO A 29 49.45 50.01 37.93
C PRO A 29 48.40 50.30 36.85
N GLU A 30 48.80 50.80 35.69
CA GLU A 30 47.91 51.04 34.53
C GLU A 30 47.06 49.79 34.19
N ASP A 31 47.65 48.61 34.36
CA ASP A 31 47.02 47.30 34.16
C ASP A 31 45.78 47.07 35.07
N VAL A 32 45.70 47.68 36.26
CA VAL A 32 44.52 47.55 37.14
C VAL A 32 43.33 48.34 36.59
N SER A 33 43.57 49.49 35.95
CA SER A 33 42.53 50.28 35.29
C SER A 33 41.98 49.53 34.07
N ASP A 34 42.84 49.03 33.20
CA ASP A 34 42.45 48.29 31.99
C ASP A 34 41.74 46.97 32.31
N GLN A 35 42.16 46.25 33.36
CA GLN A 35 41.47 45.05 33.86
C GLN A 35 40.08 45.38 34.43
N LEU A 36 39.93 46.54 35.08
CA LEU A 36 38.64 47.02 35.59
C LEU A 36 37.66 47.35 34.46
N TYR A 37 38.13 47.89 33.33
CA TYR A 37 37.26 48.17 32.17
C TYR A 37 36.86 46.88 31.42
N LYS A 38 37.73 45.85 31.40
CA LYS A 38 37.49 44.56 30.74
C LYS A 38 36.69 43.53 31.55
N ALA A 39 36.68 43.61 32.89
CA ALA A 39 36.00 42.64 33.75
C ALA A 39 34.47 42.64 33.51
N SER A 40 33.79 41.49 33.62
CA SER A 40 32.33 41.45 33.49
C SER A 40 31.65 42.22 34.62
N THR A 41 30.39 42.63 34.42
CA THR A 41 29.53 43.22 35.47
C THR A 41 29.17 42.22 36.58
N HIS A 42 29.51 40.93 36.43
CA HIS A 42 29.12 39.82 37.32
C HIS A 42 29.88 39.74 38.65
N PHE A 43 30.14 40.88 39.31
CA PHE A 43 30.85 40.91 40.59
C PHE A 43 30.06 40.19 41.70
N ILE A 44 28.73 40.13 41.60
CA ILE A 44 27.89 39.48 42.61
C ILE A 44 28.10 37.97 42.59
N LEU A 45 28.16 37.35 41.41
CA LEU A 45 28.43 35.91 41.28
C LEU A 45 29.83 35.57 41.82
N GLU A 46 30.81 36.45 41.60
CA GLU A 46 32.16 36.33 42.18
C GLU A 46 32.13 36.44 43.72
N LEU A 47 31.31 37.32 44.30
CA LEU A 47 31.13 37.38 45.77
C LEU A 47 30.47 36.11 46.32
N ILE A 48 29.49 35.55 45.61
CA ILE A 48 28.87 34.26 45.96
C ILE A 48 29.92 33.15 45.91
N GLN A 49 30.76 33.11 44.87
CA GLN A 49 31.84 32.13 44.75
C GLN A 49 32.87 32.27 45.88
N ASN A 50 33.29 33.50 46.20
CA ASN A 50 34.20 33.74 47.32
C ASN A 50 33.61 33.30 48.66
N ALA A 51 32.29 33.43 48.83
CA ALA A 51 31.61 32.94 50.02
C ALA A 51 31.52 31.40 50.04
N ASP A 52 31.33 30.75 48.88
CA ASP A 52 31.35 29.29 48.75
C ASP A 52 32.74 28.68 49.00
N ASP A 53 33.80 29.35 48.53
CA ASP A 53 35.20 28.92 48.68
C ASP A 53 35.75 29.13 50.11
N ASN A 54 35.03 29.85 50.98
CA ASN A 54 35.53 30.23 52.29
C ASN A 54 35.63 29.05 53.26
N HIS A 55 36.80 28.43 53.33
CA HIS A 55 37.12 27.40 54.34
C HIS A 55 37.62 28.03 55.64
N THR A 56 37.02 27.63 56.78
CA THR A 56 37.65 27.82 58.09
C THR A 56 38.93 26.99 58.14
N LYS A 57 40.10 27.66 58.13
CA LYS A 57 41.45 27.07 58.23
C LYS A 57 41.72 26.39 59.58
N ALA A 58 40.88 25.46 60.02
CA ALA A 58 41.09 24.66 61.23
C ALA A 58 41.36 23.17 60.94
N ALA A 59 41.38 22.74 59.67
CA ALA A 59 41.74 21.37 59.32
C ALA A 59 42.92 21.36 58.34
N THR A 60 44.08 20.97 58.89
CA THR A 60 45.21 20.27 58.27
C THR A 60 45.79 20.80 56.95
N ILE A 61 47.07 21.16 57.06
CA ILE A 61 48.08 21.18 56.00
C ILE A 61 48.08 19.79 55.33
N ASP A 62 47.30 19.61 54.28
CA ASP A 62 47.62 18.65 53.22
C ASP A 62 46.81 18.97 51.95
N ASN A 63 47.55 19.24 50.88
CA ASN A 63 47.15 19.37 49.48
C ASN A 63 46.15 20.48 49.07
N SER A 64 46.69 21.36 48.23
CA SER A 64 46.07 22.27 47.25
C SER A 64 44.75 21.78 46.63
N LYS A 65 43.66 21.84 47.38
CA LYS A 65 42.30 21.73 46.84
C LYS A 65 41.83 23.09 46.36
N SER A 66 41.62 23.15 45.05
CA SER A 66 41.00 24.19 44.21
C SER A 66 40.31 25.34 44.98
N CYS A 67 40.97 26.48 45.13
CA CYS A 67 40.25 27.76 45.20
C CYS A 67 39.88 28.12 43.75
N ILE A 68 38.59 28.40 43.49
CA ILE A 68 38.07 28.62 42.13
C ILE A 68 38.47 30.02 41.62
N GLY A 69 38.76 30.95 42.53
CA GLY A 69 39.27 32.29 42.22
C GLY A 69 40.80 32.36 42.06
N GLU A 70 41.33 32.04 40.88
CA GLU A 70 42.79 31.93 40.65
C GLU A 70 43.57 33.26 40.62
N LYS A 71 42.94 34.44 40.55
CA LYS A 71 43.68 35.71 40.31
C LYS A 71 43.32 36.90 41.20
N GLY A 72 42.33 36.78 42.09
CA GLY A 72 41.85 37.94 42.88
C GLY A 72 41.33 39.11 42.02
N ILE A 73 41.07 38.87 40.73
CA ILE A 73 40.54 39.84 39.76
C ILE A 73 39.04 40.04 39.98
N GLY A 74 38.32 38.97 40.33
CA GLY A 74 36.87 38.99 40.59
C GLY A 74 36.48 40.00 41.67
N PHE A 75 37.19 40.05 42.80
CA PHE A 75 36.92 41.04 43.84
C PHE A 75 37.09 42.48 43.37
N LYS A 76 38.06 42.79 42.50
CA LYS A 76 38.31 44.17 42.05
C LYS A 76 37.16 44.73 41.22
N SER A 77 36.37 43.88 40.57
CA SER A 77 35.22 44.30 39.76
C SER A 77 34.15 45.06 40.55
N VAL A 78 34.10 44.93 41.89
CA VAL A 78 33.22 45.73 42.77
C VAL A 78 33.41 47.24 42.59
N PHE A 79 34.62 47.69 42.22
CA PHE A 79 34.88 49.11 41.95
C PHE A 79 34.23 49.60 40.66
N LYS A 80 33.61 48.75 39.84
CA LYS A 80 32.75 49.24 38.76
C LYS A 80 31.57 50.04 39.31
N VAL A 81 31.02 49.61 40.44
CA VAL A 81 29.78 50.15 41.02
C VAL A 81 29.99 50.90 42.34
N ALA A 82 31.12 50.69 43.02
CA ALA A 82 31.45 51.32 44.30
C ALA A 82 32.71 52.19 44.23
N ASP A 83 32.75 53.26 45.02
CA ASP A 83 33.96 54.08 45.24
C ASP A 83 34.76 53.61 46.45
N VAL A 84 34.07 53.10 47.47
CA VAL A 84 34.66 52.59 48.72
C VAL A 84 34.07 51.23 49.03
N VAL A 85 34.94 50.29 49.42
CA VAL A 85 34.57 48.92 49.82
C VAL A 85 35.12 48.67 51.21
N HIS A 86 34.25 48.52 52.19
CA HIS A 86 34.64 48.13 53.54
C HIS A 86 34.61 46.61 53.68
N VAL A 87 35.65 46.02 54.28
CA VAL A 87 35.82 44.58 54.53
C VAL A 87 36.13 44.31 56.01
N ALA A 88 35.25 43.52 56.65
CA ALA A 88 35.33 43.19 58.07
C ALA A 88 35.21 41.69 58.24
N SER A 89 36.25 41.09 58.82
CA SER A 89 36.35 39.65 59.04
C SER A 89 37.15 39.38 60.32
N GLY A 90 36.46 38.96 61.39
CA GLY A 90 37.06 38.82 62.71
C GLY A 90 37.56 40.18 63.23
N PHE A 91 38.84 40.26 63.60
CA PHE A 91 39.47 41.50 64.07
C PHE A 91 39.93 42.44 62.95
N TYR A 92 39.97 41.96 61.70
CA TYR A 92 40.34 42.79 60.56
C TYR A 92 39.16 43.66 60.14
N GLU A 93 39.34 44.98 60.18
CA GLU A 93 38.38 45.94 59.63
C GLU A 93 39.17 46.99 58.85
N PHE A 94 38.92 47.05 57.55
CA PHE A 94 39.60 47.97 56.65
C PHE A 94 38.69 48.30 55.48
N LYS A 95 39.06 49.33 54.72
CA LYS A 95 38.40 49.72 53.48
C LYS A 95 39.40 49.81 52.35
N PHE A 96 38.92 49.60 51.15
CA PHE A 96 39.61 49.97 49.93
C PHE A 96 38.88 51.19 49.34
N ASP A 97 39.65 52.20 48.95
CA ASP A 97 39.12 53.51 48.57
C ASP A 97 39.70 53.92 47.22
N ARG A 98 38.86 54.06 46.21
CA ARG A 98 39.29 54.40 44.84
C ARG A 98 40.03 55.73 44.79
N ASN A 99 39.61 56.68 45.62
CA ASN A 99 40.11 58.05 45.61
C ASN A 99 41.44 58.20 46.38
N ALA A 100 41.84 57.17 47.14
CA ALA A 100 43.12 57.13 47.83
C ALA A 100 44.25 56.59 46.94
N ARG A 101 45.47 57.08 47.15
CA ARG A 101 46.67 56.62 46.43
C ARG A 101 46.89 55.12 46.67
N ILE A 102 46.82 54.31 45.60
CA ILE A 102 46.88 52.83 45.64
C ILE A 102 45.73 52.21 46.50
N GLY A 103 44.65 52.96 46.77
CA GLY A 103 43.60 52.56 47.71
C GLY A 103 42.66 51.47 47.24
N MET A 104 42.61 51.15 45.93
CA MET A 104 41.91 49.95 45.41
C MET A 104 42.69 48.65 45.64
N ILE A 105 43.95 48.74 46.07
CA ILE A 105 44.86 47.58 46.20
C ILE A 105 45.33 47.42 47.65
N LEU A 106 45.61 48.52 48.34
CA LEU A 106 46.10 48.51 49.72
C LEU A 106 44.98 48.81 50.71
N PRO A 107 44.81 47.97 51.75
CA PRO A 107 43.76 48.16 52.74
C PRO A 107 44.03 49.40 53.60
N ILE A 108 42.99 50.17 53.90
CA ILE A 108 43.00 51.35 54.78
C ILE A 108 42.23 51.00 56.04
N THR A 109 42.86 51.04 57.22
CA THR A 109 42.16 50.77 58.48
C THR A 109 40.90 51.64 58.60
N SER A 110 39.76 51.01 58.87
CA SER A 110 38.45 51.65 58.93
C SER A 110 37.61 50.92 59.97
N ARG A 111 36.81 51.65 60.76
CA ARG A 111 35.89 51.06 61.73
C ARG A 111 34.51 50.99 61.13
N PHE A 112 33.96 49.77 61.04
CA PHE A 112 32.62 49.57 60.50
C PHE A 112 32.09 48.18 60.93
N PRO A 113 30.77 47.95 60.92
CA PRO A 113 30.17 46.70 61.39
C PRO A 113 30.45 45.51 60.43
N THR A 114 30.56 44.31 61.00
CA THR A 114 30.85 43.02 60.33
C THR A 114 30.07 42.79 59.03
N ALA A 115 30.73 42.85 57.87
CA ALA A 115 30.33 42.34 56.54
C ALA A 115 31.26 42.92 55.44
N PHE A 116 30.93 42.68 54.17
CA PHE A 116 31.30 43.56 53.07
C PHE A 116 30.26 44.69 52.95
N LEU A 117 30.71 45.94 52.87
CA LEU A 117 29.85 47.10 52.61
C LEU A 117 30.38 47.88 51.40
N LEU A 118 29.52 48.11 50.41
CA LEU A 118 29.83 48.81 49.18
C LEU A 118 29.20 50.21 49.22
N GLU A 119 30.03 51.27 49.20
CA GLU A 119 29.56 52.64 48.99
C GLU A 119 29.43 52.89 47.48
N LEU A 120 28.19 52.82 46.99
CA LEU A 120 27.89 52.92 45.56
C LEU A 120 28.12 54.33 45.02
N LYS A 121 28.58 54.41 43.77
CA LYS A 121 28.86 55.68 43.07
C LYS A 121 27.62 56.54 42.84
N SER A 122 26.48 55.91 42.55
CA SER A 122 25.24 56.60 42.23
C SER A 122 24.00 55.74 42.46
N GLN A 123 22.82 56.37 42.42
CA GLN A 123 21.54 55.67 42.43
C GLN A 123 21.36 54.75 41.21
N ARG A 124 21.95 55.10 40.04
CA ARG A 124 21.88 54.25 38.85
C ARG A 124 22.61 52.92 39.07
N ASP A 125 23.76 52.95 39.73
CA ASP A 125 24.52 51.74 40.06
C ASP A 125 23.74 50.85 41.05
N TYR A 126 23.00 51.45 41.99
CA TYR A 126 22.09 50.70 42.86
C TYR A 126 21.00 49.98 42.06
N ASP A 127 20.36 50.67 41.10
CA ASP A 127 19.29 50.10 40.30
C ASP A 127 19.81 48.93 39.43
N VAL A 128 21.01 49.07 38.84
CA VAL A 128 21.69 47.97 38.11
C VAL A 128 21.97 46.77 39.01
N ILE A 129 22.54 46.98 40.21
CA ILE A 129 22.78 45.91 41.18
C ILE A 129 21.48 45.24 41.60
N LYS A 130 20.42 46.02 41.81
CA LYS A 130 19.10 45.50 42.18
C LYS A 130 18.57 44.58 41.08
N GLU A 131 18.67 44.98 39.81
CA GLU A 131 18.28 44.15 38.67
C GLU A 131 19.11 42.87 38.59
N GLU A 132 20.43 42.97 38.76
CA GLU A 132 21.35 41.81 38.72
C GLU A 132 21.11 40.83 39.88
N LEU A 133 20.88 41.32 41.10
CA LEU A 133 20.48 40.49 42.25
C LEU A 133 19.16 39.75 41.98
N ASN A 134 18.23 40.40 41.28
CA ASN A 134 16.94 39.81 40.95
C ASN A 134 17.09 38.69 39.90
N SER A 135 17.98 38.88 38.93
CA SER A 135 18.26 37.92 37.86
C SER A 135 19.06 36.70 38.30
N ILE A 136 19.61 36.68 39.52
CA ILE A 136 20.33 35.50 40.04
C ILE A 136 19.44 34.26 40.00
N GLU A 137 19.85 33.29 39.18
CA GLU A 137 19.16 32.02 39.06
C GLU A 137 19.39 31.17 40.31
N PRO A 138 18.33 30.62 40.93
CA PRO A 138 18.46 29.71 42.08
C PRO A 138 19.30 28.47 41.77
N ASP A 139 19.40 28.10 40.49
CA ASP A 139 19.97 26.86 40.00
C ASP A 139 21.49 26.80 40.19
N LEU A 140 22.16 27.95 40.40
CA LEU A 140 23.57 27.99 40.81
C LEU A 140 23.82 27.22 42.11
N LEU A 141 22.85 27.19 43.03
CA LEU A 141 23.00 26.46 44.30
C LEU A 141 23.22 24.97 44.06
N LEU A 142 22.81 24.40 42.92
CA LEU A 142 22.98 22.98 42.62
C LEU A 142 24.45 22.53 42.63
N PHE A 143 25.36 23.43 42.24
CA PHE A 143 26.78 23.12 41.99
C PHE A 143 27.74 23.77 42.98
N LEU A 144 27.25 24.68 43.82
CA LEU A 144 28.02 25.22 44.95
C LEU A 144 28.34 24.14 45.99
N ARG A 145 29.51 24.20 46.60
CA ARG A 145 30.02 23.15 47.50
C ARG A 145 29.49 23.32 48.92
N ASN A 146 29.46 24.54 49.43
CA ASN A 146 29.24 24.86 50.85
C ASN A 146 28.00 25.73 51.09
N LEU A 147 27.61 26.56 50.12
CA LEU A 147 26.43 27.43 50.25
C LEU A 147 25.13 26.67 49.99
N ASP A 148 24.29 26.55 51.02
CA ASP A 148 22.97 25.94 50.92
C ASP A 148 21.82 26.94 50.76
N GLN A 149 22.07 28.22 51.04
CA GLN A 149 21.05 29.26 51.02
C GLN A 149 21.61 30.61 50.57
N VAL A 150 20.85 31.29 49.71
CA VAL A 150 21.08 32.70 49.36
C VAL A 150 19.84 33.51 49.76
N HIS A 151 20.05 34.63 50.44
CA HIS A 151 18.99 35.55 50.84
C HIS A 151 19.25 36.95 50.27
N ILE A 152 18.31 37.44 49.48
CA ILE A 152 18.38 38.72 48.78
C ILE A 152 17.26 39.60 49.30
N SER A 153 17.62 40.73 49.89
CA SER A 153 16.69 41.72 50.44
C SER A 153 16.99 43.08 49.86
N THR A 154 16.02 43.66 49.14
CA THR A 154 16.10 45.02 48.57
C THR A 154 14.80 45.78 48.84
N ARG A 155 14.75 47.08 48.51
CA ARG A 155 13.48 47.83 48.58
C ARG A 155 12.49 47.26 47.55
N GLY A 156 11.51 46.50 48.03
CA GLY A 156 10.46 45.89 47.22
C GLY A 156 10.72 44.44 46.78
N LEU A 157 11.80 43.79 47.24
CA LEU A 157 12.01 42.37 47.01
C LEU A 157 12.59 41.70 48.24
N ASN A 158 12.04 40.53 48.58
CA ASN A 158 12.62 39.62 49.55
C ASN A 158 12.63 38.20 48.99
N LYS A 159 13.76 37.75 48.46
CA LYS A 159 13.94 36.45 47.78
C LYS A 159 14.87 35.58 48.61
N ARG A 160 14.43 34.37 48.97
CA ARG A 160 15.24 33.38 49.68
C ARG A 160 15.27 32.07 48.91
N CYS A 161 16.43 31.73 48.36
CA CYS A 161 16.69 30.48 47.66
C CYS A 161 17.36 29.51 48.62
N ARG A 162 16.83 28.29 48.75
CA ARG A 162 17.41 27.25 49.60
C ARG A 162 17.49 25.93 48.84
N ARG A 163 18.64 25.27 48.92
CA ARG A 163 18.88 23.92 48.42
C ARG A 163 18.61 22.88 49.49
N LYS A 164 18.02 21.75 49.09
CA LYS A 164 17.95 20.52 49.88
C LYS A 164 18.46 19.36 49.01
N ILE A 165 19.51 18.70 49.47
CA ILE A 165 20.08 17.51 48.82
C ILE A 165 19.53 16.26 49.48
N THR A 166 19.04 15.32 48.67
CA THR A 166 18.67 13.97 49.08
C THR A 166 19.64 13.01 48.39
N ARG A 167 20.63 12.48 49.12
CA ARG A 167 21.68 11.62 48.54
C ARG A 167 21.15 10.36 47.87
N PHE A 168 20.02 9.85 48.34
CA PHE A 168 19.34 8.72 47.72
C PHE A 168 17.82 8.88 47.87
N ASP A 169 17.14 9.20 46.77
CA ASP A 169 15.69 9.17 46.65
C ASP A 169 15.26 7.85 45.97
N PRO A 170 14.51 6.98 46.68
CA PRO A 170 14.03 5.72 46.11
C PRO A 170 13.18 5.90 44.84
N ARG A 171 12.46 7.02 44.68
CA ARG A 171 11.63 7.30 43.50
C ARG A 171 12.45 7.37 42.22
N TYR A 172 13.67 7.89 42.34
CA TYR A 172 14.57 8.11 41.21
C TYR A 172 15.83 7.25 41.28
N LYS A 173 15.91 6.31 42.23
CA LYS A 173 17.06 5.40 42.45
C LYS A 173 18.43 6.12 42.53
N GLY A 174 18.51 7.22 43.28
CA GLY A 174 19.77 7.94 43.51
C GLY A 174 19.59 9.39 43.92
N GLU A 175 20.61 10.24 43.75
CA GLU A 175 20.61 11.61 44.25
C GLU A 175 19.52 12.47 43.59
N THR A 176 18.85 13.29 44.41
CA THR A 176 18.01 14.40 43.98
C THR A 176 18.32 15.67 44.74
N VAL A 177 18.07 16.80 44.08
CA VAL A 177 18.20 18.12 44.69
C VAL A 177 16.92 18.90 44.49
N LYS A 178 16.41 19.50 45.56
CA LYS A 178 15.26 20.40 45.52
C LYS A 178 15.71 21.82 45.85
N ILE A 179 15.43 22.76 44.97
CA ILE A 179 15.69 24.17 45.18
C ILE A 179 14.37 24.88 45.39
N SER A 180 14.18 25.47 46.57
CA SER A 180 12.98 26.21 46.94
C SER A 180 13.26 27.71 46.96
N VAL A 181 12.42 28.49 46.29
CA VAL A 181 12.48 29.95 46.27
C VAL A 181 11.29 30.48 47.06
N HIS A 182 11.57 31.23 48.12
CA HIS A 182 10.56 31.92 48.92
C HIS A 182 10.64 33.41 48.57
N GLY A 183 9.61 33.90 47.86
CA GLY A 183 9.38 35.32 47.59
C GLY A 183 7.91 35.65 47.83
N ASP A 184 7.26 36.33 46.88
CA ASP A 184 5.81 36.58 46.93
C ASP A 184 4.99 35.29 46.87
N ALA A 185 5.50 34.28 46.15
CA ALA A 185 5.00 32.91 46.13
C ALA A 185 6.15 31.94 46.45
N VAL A 186 5.82 30.81 47.08
CA VAL A 186 6.78 29.72 47.29
C VAL A 186 6.77 28.82 46.05
N THR A 187 7.91 28.74 45.39
CA THR A 187 8.13 27.85 44.23
C THR A 187 9.25 26.88 44.53
N SER A 188 9.26 25.72 43.87
CA SER A 188 10.37 24.79 43.99
C SER A 188 10.60 24.01 42.71
N LYS A 189 11.87 23.78 42.37
CA LYS A 189 12.29 22.89 41.28
C LYS A 189 12.96 21.65 41.86
N GLU A 190 12.70 20.48 41.27
CA GLU A 190 13.33 19.21 41.64
C GLU A 190 14.24 18.74 40.50
N TYR A 191 15.41 18.24 40.88
CA TYR A 191 16.47 17.82 39.97
C TYR A 191 16.87 16.37 40.29
N ILE A 192 16.95 15.53 39.26
CA ILE A 192 17.58 14.21 39.35
C ILE A 192 19.05 14.39 38.99
N VAL A 193 19.93 14.11 39.94
CA VAL A 193 21.36 14.42 39.80
C VAL A 193 22.16 13.14 39.59
N HIS A 194 23.06 13.17 38.62
CA HIS A 194 24.07 12.16 38.36
C HIS A 194 25.46 12.80 38.46
N ARG A 195 26.30 12.26 39.36
CA ARG A 195 27.66 12.76 39.62
C ARG A 195 28.66 11.68 39.24
N ARG A 196 29.72 12.07 38.55
CA ARG A 196 30.81 11.19 38.13
C ARG A 196 32.14 11.86 38.44
N ILE A 197 33.02 11.15 39.15
CA ILE A 197 34.40 11.59 39.33
C ILE A 197 35.21 11.08 38.15
N VAL A 198 35.82 12.02 37.43
CA VAL A 198 36.75 11.78 36.33
C VAL A 198 38.15 11.77 36.91
N GLU A 199 38.90 10.70 36.65
CA GLU A 199 40.30 10.58 37.04
C GLU A 199 41.21 10.67 35.81
N LYS A 200 42.50 10.93 36.02
CA LYS A 200 43.54 10.97 34.96
C LYS A 200 43.30 12.07 33.92
N LEU A 201 42.83 13.22 34.36
CA LEU A 201 42.71 14.40 33.50
C LEU A 201 44.08 14.90 33.03
N PRO A 202 44.18 15.49 31.82
CA PRO A 202 45.44 15.99 31.30
C PRO A 202 45.95 17.18 32.14
N PRO A 203 47.26 17.42 32.18
CA PRO A 203 47.82 18.56 32.90
C PRO A 203 47.29 19.88 32.32
N GLU A 204 46.85 20.79 33.17
CA GLU A 204 46.39 22.12 32.81
C GLU A 204 47.10 23.15 33.70
N PRO A 205 47.83 24.14 33.13
CA PRO A 205 48.51 25.18 33.91
C PRO A 205 47.64 25.88 34.95
N GLN A 206 46.35 26.05 34.66
CA GLN A 206 45.36 26.67 35.57
C GLN A 206 44.84 25.72 36.66
N ARG A 207 45.31 24.47 36.68
CA ARG A 207 44.88 23.41 37.62
C ARG A 207 46.09 22.58 38.05
N GLU A 208 47.18 23.25 38.41
CA GLU A 208 48.43 22.59 38.78
C GLU A 208 48.23 21.59 39.93
N GLY A 209 48.64 20.34 39.70
CA GLY A 209 48.50 19.24 40.68
C GLY A 209 47.12 18.59 40.73
N VAL A 210 46.13 19.05 39.97
CA VAL A 210 44.79 18.45 39.91
C VAL A 210 44.76 17.41 38.80
N VAL A 211 44.43 16.16 39.17
CA VAL A 211 44.36 15.01 38.23
C VAL A 211 42.96 14.41 38.14
N SER A 212 42.00 14.94 38.88
CA SER A 212 40.61 14.49 38.88
C SER A 212 39.64 15.66 39.05
N SER A 213 38.44 15.52 38.47
CA SER A 213 37.36 16.51 38.56
C SER A 213 36.00 15.83 38.56
N GLU A 214 34.99 16.50 39.11
CA GLU A 214 33.61 16.04 39.06
C GLU A 214 32.91 16.55 37.78
N VAL A 215 32.16 15.66 37.13
CA VAL A 215 31.14 15.98 36.13
C VAL A 215 29.77 15.72 36.76
N VAL A 216 28.85 16.67 36.58
CA VAL A 216 27.49 16.58 37.09
C VAL A 216 26.50 16.83 35.96
N ILE A 217 25.50 15.95 35.87
CA ILE A 217 24.35 16.09 34.99
C ILE A 217 23.11 16.13 35.85
N ALA A 218 22.21 17.09 35.59
CA ALA A 218 20.97 17.19 36.32
C ALA A 218 19.76 17.38 35.40
N PHE A 219 18.73 16.57 35.63
CA PHE A 219 17.48 16.59 34.89
C PHE A 219 16.39 17.24 35.73
N THR A 220 15.80 18.32 35.21
CA THR A 220 14.69 19.02 35.88
C THR A 220 13.38 18.27 35.66
N VAL A 221 12.66 18.01 36.76
CA VAL A 221 11.34 17.36 36.74
C VAL A 221 10.29 18.24 37.40
N ASP A 222 9.06 18.14 36.91
CA ASP A 222 7.91 18.80 37.50
C ASP A 222 7.33 18.02 38.71
N SER A 223 6.22 18.50 39.27
CA SER A 223 5.55 17.88 40.41
C SER A 223 5.03 16.47 40.14
N GLU A 224 4.87 16.09 38.86
CA GLU A 224 4.40 14.78 38.42
C GLU A 224 5.57 13.87 37.98
N ALA A 225 6.81 14.26 38.27
CA ALA A 225 8.03 13.57 37.84
C ALA A 225 8.15 13.45 36.32
N THR A 226 7.60 14.41 35.58
CA THR A 226 7.72 14.51 34.11
C THR A 226 8.87 15.45 33.73
N PRO A 227 9.59 15.18 32.62
CA PRO A 227 10.64 16.07 32.15
C PRO A 227 10.15 17.50 31.86
N VAL A 228 10.95 18.49 32.23
CA VAL A 228 10.75 19.89 31.85
C VAL A 228 11.45 20.17 30.52
N PHE A 229 10.78 20.86 29.58
CA PHE A 229 11.25 21.01 28.19
C PHE A 229 12.02 22.30 27.88
N THR A 230 12.27 23.12 28.89
CA THR A 230 13.03 24.37 28.73
C THR A 230 14.52 24.09 28.68
N THR A 231 15.25 24.88 27.90
CA THR A 231 16.71 24.86 27.91
C THR A 231 17.25 25.31 29.26
N GLN A 232 18.48 24.91 29.53
CA GLN A 232 19.16 25.11 30.81
C GLN A 232 20.59 25.59 30.58
N ASN A 233 21.07 26.42 31.49
CA ASN A 233 22.45 26.87 31.51
C ASN A 233 23.42 25.71 31.76
N VAL A 234 24.61 25.84 31.18
CA VAL A 234 25.78 25.04 31.56
C VAL A 234 26.58 25.79 32.62
N PHE A 235 27.23 25.06 33.51
CA PHE A 235 27.88 25.60 34.69
C PHE A 235 29.36 25.19 34.76
N ALA A 236 30.17 26.11 35.27
CA ALA A 236 31.51 25.87 35.80
C ALA A 236 31.55 26.53 37.17
N PHE A 237 30.97 25.85 38.16
CA PHE A 237 30.51 26.33 39.47
C PHE A 237 29.42 27.42 39.41
N LEU A 238 29.63 28.45 38.59
CA LEU A 238 28.67 29.50 38.25
C LEU A 238 28.08 29.26 36.84
N PRO A 239 26.92 29.85 36.53
CA PRO A 239 26.37 29.81 35.17
C PRO A 239 27.39 30.35 34.15
N VAL A 240 27.54 29.65 33.03
CA VAL A 240 28.35 30.07 31.87
C VAL A 240 27.44 30.70 30.83
N ASP A 241 26.60 29.90 30.18
CA ASP A 241 25.57 30.32 29.23
C ASP A 241 24.59 29.16 28.92
N ASP A 242 23.50 29.45 28.21
CA ASP A 242 22.58 28.48 27.64
C ASP A 242 23.14 28.00 26.29
N PHE A 243 23.54 26.72 26.21
CA PHE A 243 24.02 26.11 24.96
C PHE A 243 22.98 25.16 24.32
N GLY A 244 21.72 25.27 24.72
CA GLY A 244 20.55 24.61 24.16
C GLY A 244 20.23 23.24 24.73
N PHE A 245 20.91 22.79 25.77
CA PHE A 245 20.59 21.53 26.44
C PHE A 245 19.34 21.69 27.30
N ARG A 246 18.47 20.66 27.33
CA ARG A 246 17.28 20.62 28.20
C ARG A 246 17.55 20.02 29.58
N PHE A 247 18.83 19.92 29.94
CA PHE A 247 19.34 19.41 31.20
C PHE A 247 20.59 20.20 31.56
N LEU A 248 20.92 20.26 32.84
CA LEU A 248 22.06 21.02 33.33
C LEU A 248 23.32 20.17 33.21
N ILE A 249 24.40 20.79 32.77
CA ILE A 249 25.74 20.21 32.71
C ILE A 249 26.64 21.07 33.60
N HIS A 250 27.42 20.42 34.45
CA HIS A 250 28.46 21.08 35.22
C HIS A 250 29.76 20.28 35.18
N ALA A 251 30.87 20.98 34.94
CA ALA A 251 32.21 20.46 35.13
C ALA A 251 33.17 21.62 35.44
N ASP A 252 34.37 21.32 35.94
CA ASP A 252 35.41 22.32 36.19
C ASP A 252 36.07 22.78 34.88
N PHE A 253 35.31 23.46 34.01
CA PHE A 253 35.78 23.90 32.71
C PHE A 253 36.75 25.09 32.81
N ILE A 254 37.69 25.15 31.86
CA ILE A 254 38.52 26.31 31.58
C ILE A 254 37.74 27.28 30.68
N LEU A 255 37.52 28.49 31.16
CA LEU A 255 36.71 29.52 30.48
C LEU A 255 37.59 30.59 29.81
N VAL A 256 37.07 31.23 28.77
CA VAL A 256 37.68 32.46 28.23
C VAL A 256 37.49 33.64 29.19
N ALA A 257 38.21 34.75 28.97
CA ALA A 257 38.19 35.90 29.87
C ALA A 257 36.80 36.52 30.10
N SER A 258 35.87 36.44 29.14
CA SER A 258 34.49 36.90 29.33
C SER A 258 33.67 36.02 30.27
N ARG A 259 34.11 34.77 30.49
CA ARG A 259 33.37 33.69 31.19
C ARG A 259 32.06 33.24 30.53
N GLU A 260 31.75 33.75 29.34
CA GLU A 260 30.56 33.37 28.55
C GLU A 260 30.85 32.20 27.58
N GLY A 261 32.05 31.61 27.65
CA GLY A 261 32.46 30.53 26.75
C GLY A 261 33.66 29.74 27.25
N LEU A 262 33.98 28.66 26.55
CA LEU A 262 35.08 27.76 26.89
C LEU A 262 36.37 28.13 26.16
N ASP A 263 37.51 27.85 26.79
CA ASP A 263 38.79 27.77 26.08
C ASP A 263 38.83 26.45 25.29
N GLU A 264 38.51 26.51 24.00
CA GLU A 264 38.50 25.35 23.10
C GLU A 264 39.91 24.81 22.78
N SER A 265 40.99 25.50 23.18
CA SER A 265 42.36 24.99 23.04
C SER A 265 42.78 24.05 24.19
N SER A 266 42.04 24.05 25.30
CA SER A 266 42.37 23.26 26.49
C SER A 266 41.99 21.79 26.34
N LEU A 267 42.99 20.91 26.38
CA LEU A 267 42.79 19.45 26.38
C LEU A 267 41.97 18.98 27.58
N TRP A 268 42.03 19.70 28.71
CA TRP A 268 41.23 19.43 29.90
C TRP A 268 39.72 19.50 29.60
N ASN A 269 39.28 20.55 28.90
CA ASN A 269 37.89 20.70 28.49
C ASN A 269 37.44 19.57 27.54
N TRP A 270 38.29 19.19 26.60
CA TRP A 270 38.02 18.08 25.69
C TRP A 270 37.89 16.74 26.43
N SER A 271 38.76 16.45 27.40
CA SER A 271 38.63 15.25 28.25
C SER A 271 37.34 15.28 29.09
N LEU A 272 36.97 16.42 29.68
CA LEU A 272 35.70 16.55 30.39
C LEU A 272 34.49 16.33 29.47
N ARG A 273 34.57 16.76 28.21
CA ARG A 273 33.51 16.56 27.21
C ARG A 273 33.19 15.08 27.01
N ASP A 274 34.21 14.26 26.83
CA ASP A 274 34.03 12.81 26.59
C ASP A 274 33.48 12.11 27.85
N GLU A 275 33.82 12.61 29.03
CA GLU A 275 33.29 12.09 30.29
C GLU A 275 31.85 12.55 30.56
N ILE A 276 31.44 13.74 30.08
CA ILE A 276 30.04 14.17 30.09
C ILE A 276 29.19 13.25 29.21
N GLN A 277 29.68 12.85 28.04
CA GLN A 277 28.99 11.85 27.22
C GLN A 277 28.74 10.57 28.01
N THR A 278 29.76 10.06 28.70
CA THR A 278 29.63 8.79 29.45
C THR A 278 28.69 8.95 30.65
N ALA A 279 28.83 10.03 31.42
CA ALA A 279 27.92 10.37 32.52
C ALA A 279 26.47 10.51 32.05
N PHE A 280 26.24 11.05 30.84
CA PHE A 280 24.91 11.21 30.28
C PHE A 280 24.27 9.86 30.00
N VAL A 281 24.98 8.94 29.34
CA VAL A 281 24.47 7.58 29.06
C VAL A 281 24.16 6.82 30.35
N ASP A 282 25.04 6.89 31.36
CA ASP A 282 24.83 6.29 32.67
C ASP A 282 23.57 6.85 33.35
N ALA A 283 23.37 8.16 33.25
CA ALA A 283 22.19 8.81 33.80
C ALA A 283 20.90 8.40 33.06
N ILE A 284 20.93 8.29 31.72
CA ILE A 284 19.79 7.78 30.94
C ILE A 284 19.48 6.31 31.30
N HIS A 285 20.48 5.45 31.47
CA HIS A 285 20.27 4.08 31.94
C HIS A 285 19.50 4.04 33.27
N ARG A 286 19.88 4.92 34.20
CA ARG A 286 19.17 5.08 35.48
C ARG A 286 17.72 5.51 35.27
N LEU A 287 17.44 6.46 34.37
CA LEU A 287 16.06 6.92 34.07
C LEU A 287 15.22 5.81 33.42
N VAL A 288 15.80 5.04 32.49
CA VAL A 288 15.14 3.89 31.84
C VAL A 288 14.79 2.79 32.85
N ALA A 289 15.62 2.60 33.88
CA ALA A 289 15.40 1.62 34.93
C ALA A 289 14.35 2.02 35.98
N LEU A 290 13.75 3.20 35.88
CA LEU A 290 12.67 3.64 36.77
C LEU A 290 11.36 2.92 36.48
N SER A 291 10.54 2.75 37.52
CA SER A 291 9.20 2.19 37.36
C SER A 291 8.30 3.18 36.63
N PRO A 292 7.45 2.71 35.68
CA PRO A 292 6.46 3.57 35.06
C PRO A 292 5.42 4.03 36.07
N ILE A 293 4.86 5.23 35.87
CA ILE A 293 3.74 5.73 36.67
C ILE A 293 2.44 5.08 36.18
N ARG A 294 2.27 5.03 34.86
CA ARG A 294 1.24 4.34 34.09
C ARG A 294 1.85 3.91 32.75
N ASP A 295 1.13 3.14 31.95
CA ASP A 295 1.58 2.77 30.61
C ASP A 295 1.85 4.02 29.76
N GLY A 296 3.04 4.10 29.16
CA GLY A 296 3.49 5.28 28.39
C GLY A 296 3.82 6.52 29.23
N GLU A 297 3.79 6.42 30.56
CA GLU A 297 3.97 7.51 31.49
C GLU A 297 5.15 7.29 32.45
N GLY A 298 5.80 8.39 32.81
CA GLY A 298 7.01 8.39 33.63
C GLY A 298 8.32 8.46 32.83
N LEU A 299 9.41 8.67 33.58
CA LEU A 299 10.73 8.97 33.00
C LEU A 299 11.31 7.84 32.16
N CYS A 300 10.96 6.58 32.45
CA CYS A 300 11.43 5.43 31.67
C CYS A 300 10.98 5.47 30.20
N TYR A 301 9.88 6.17 29.91
CA TYR A 301 9.38 6.42 28.55
C TYR A 301 9.61 7.86 28.07
N LYS A 302 9.57 8.85 28.98
CA LYS A 302 9.62 10.28 28.62
C LYS A 302 11.01 10.90 28.61
N TRP A 303 12.06 10.21 29.07
CA TRP A 303 13.45 10.72 29.03
C TRP A 303 13.92 11.23 27.66
N PRO A 304 13.44 10.73 26.48
CA PRO A 304 13.91 11.26 25.20
C PRO A 304 13.62 12.75 25.02
N LYS A 305 12.70 13.33 25.79
CA LYS A 305 12.40 14.77 25.77
C LYS A 305 13.56 15.66 26.17
N TYR A 306 14.61 15.10 26.80
CA TYR A 306 15.87 15.78 27.11
C TYR A 306 16.86 15.81 25.94
N LEU A 307 16.61 15.05 24.87
CA LEU A 307 17.53 14.94 23.74
C LEU A 307 17.58 16.18 22.84
N PRO A 308 16.45 16.82 22.49
CA PRO A 308 16.51 17.96 21.58
C PRO A 308 17.38 19.10 22.11
N ARG A 309 18.11 19.73 21.19
CA ARG A 309 18.95 20.91 21.39
C ARG A 309 18.69 21.90 20.25
N TYR A 310 18.58 23.20 20.52
CA TYR A 310 18.42 24.17 19.43
C TYR A 310 19.71 24.27 18.59
N SER A 311 19.54 24.47 17.28
CA SER A 311 20.56 24.18 16.25
C SER A 311 21.55 25.31 15.96
N GLU A 312 21.59 26.36 16.78
CA GLU A 312 22.23 27.64 16.40
C GLU A 312 23.73 27.71 16.66
N THR A 313 24.31 26.72 17.35
CA THR A 313 25.72 26.76 17.78
C THR A 313 26.50 25.57 17.23
N SER A 314 27.51 25.86 16.40
CA SER A 314 28.58 24.93 15.99
C SER A 314 29.70 24.88 17.04
N GLY A 315 30.61 23.92 16.95
CA GLY A 315 31.81 23.85 17.81
C GLY A 315 31.71 22.80 18.93
N PHE A 316 32.30 23.11 20.09
CA PHE A 316 32.44 22.18 21.21
C PHE A 316 31.12 21.50 21.64
N TRP A 317 30.07 22.29 21.87
CA TRP A 317 28.79 21.80 22.39
C TRP A 317 27.98 21.02 21.37
N TYR A 318 28.05 21.39 20.08
CA TYR A 318 27.44 20.61 19.00
C TYR A 318 28.08 19.23 18.92
N GLY A 319 29.41 19.17 18.97
CA GLY A 319 30.14 17.91 18.97
C GLY A 319 29.77 17.04 20.18
N LEU A 320 29.66 17.63 21.39
CA LEU A 320 29.22 16.90 22.58
C LEU A 320 27.82 16.30 22.37
N HIS A 321 26.89 17.09 21.84
CA HIS A 321 25.53 16.63 21.55
C HIS A 321 25.53 15.46 20.54
N GLN A 322 26.28 15.57 19.44
CA GLN A 322 26.42 14.47 18.47
C GLN A 322 27.03 13.22 19.09
N ASN A 323 28.07 13.36 19.90
CA ASN A 323 28.69 12.25 20.63
C ASN A 323 27.68 11.54 21.55
N MET A 324 26.86 12.29 22.28
CA MET A 324 25.78 11.73 23.10
C MET A 324 24.73 10.99 22.26
N MET A 325 24.25 11.59 21.16
CA MET A 325 23.27 10.91 20.29
C MET A 325 23.83 9.63 19.68
N ASN A 326 25.09 9.65 19.24
CA ASN A 326 25.78 8.48 18.70
C ASN A 326 25.98 7.39 19.76
N ALA A 327 26.34 7.76 20.99
CA ALA A 327 26.45 6.78 22.07
C ALA A 327 25.10 6.10 22.37
N LEU A 328 24.01 6.87 22.39
CA LEU A 328 22.68 6.31 22.65
C LEU A 328 22.17 5.40 21.51
N ARG A 329 22.55 5.65 20.25
CA ARG A 329 22.18 4.81 19.09
C ARG A 329 22.58 3.35 19.28
N ASP A 330 23.74 3.11 19.85
CA ASP A 330 24.30 1.76 20.05
C ASP A 330 24.01 1.16 21.42
N THR A 331 23.33 1.90 22.30
CA THR A 331 23.07 1.50 23.68
C THR A 331 21.67 0.87 23.80
N PRO A 332 21.53 -0.35 24.36
CA PRO A 332 20.22 -0.94 24.61
C PRO A 332 19.42 -0.18 25.68
N LEU A 333 18.44 0.62 25.25
CA LEU A 333 17.69 1.56 26.11
C LEU A 333 16.17 1.49 25.94
N LEU A 334 15.67 0.92 24.84
CA LEU A 334 14.26 0.99 24.49
C LEU A 334 13.58 -0.38 24.59
N LYS A 335 12.30 -0.39 24.96
CA LYS A 335 11.50 -1.61 24.95
C LYS A 335 10.89 -1.85 23.57
N SER A 336 11.03 -3.08 23.08
CA SER A 336 10.26 -3.57 21.93
C SER A 336 8.85 -4.00 22.35
N ARG A 337 7.94 -4.21 21.39
CA ARG A 337 6.60 -4.76 21.64
C ARG A 337 6.62 -6.20 22.15
N ALA A 338 7.69 -6.96 21.92
CA ALA A 338 7.82 -8.31 22.46
C ALA A 338 7.97 -8.33 24.00
N GLY A 339 8.28 -7.18 24.61
CA GLY A 339 8.65 -7.10 26.02
C GLY A 339 10.03 -7.69 26.30
N GLY A 340 10.40 -7.74 27.59
CA GLY A 340 11.67 -8.32 28.04
C GLY A 340 12.85 -7.36 27.97
N ALA A 341 13.95 -7.81 27.36
CA ALA A 341 15.22 -7.09 27.34
C ALA A 341 15.16 -5.79 26.52
N LEU A 342 15.90 -4.78 26.95
CA LEU A 342 16.06 -3.52 26.22
C LEU A 342 16.80 -3.75 24.90
N ARG A 343 16.46 -2.96 23.89
CA ARG A 343 16.98 -3.03 22.53
C ARG A 343 17.63 -1.70 22.15
N LYS A 344 18.54 -1.76 21.19
CA LYS A 344 19.15 -0.57 20.62
C LYS A 344 18.10 0.20 19.82
N PRO A 345 18.11 1.54 19.87
CA PRO A 345 17.26 2.37 19.03
C PRO A 345 17.28 1.99 17.54
N THR A 346 18.47 1.72 16.99
CA THR A 346 18.68 1.40 15.58
C THR A 346 18.13 0.04 15.14
N ASP A 347 17.80 -0.84 16.09
CA ASP A 347 17.19 -2.15 15.83
C ASP A 347 15.65 -2.08 15.80
N LEU A 348 15.07 -0.91 16.07
CA LEU A 348 13.64 -0.73 16.28
C LEU A 348 13.02 0.23 15.27
N TYR A 349 11.79 -0.10 14.87
CA TYR A 349 10.91 0.73 14.08
C TYR A 349 9.75 1.24 14.92
N TYR A 350 9.50 2.54 14.84
CA TYR A 350 8.23 3.13 15.24
C TYR A 350 7.15 2.74 14.23
N VAL A 351 6.08 2.09 14.67
CA VAL A 351 4.95 1.73 13.81
C VAL A 351 3.89 2.84 13.83
N PRO A 352 3.62 3.56 12.72
CA PRO A 352 2.57 4.57 12.65
C PRO A 352 1.18 4.03 13.03
N GLY A 353 0.32 4.90 13.59
CA GLY A 353 -1.07 4.53 13.93
C GLY A 353 -1.88 3.99 12.74
N ASP A 354 -1.59 4.47 11.54
CA ASP A 354 -2.22 3.96 10.31
C ASP A 354 -1.87 2.49 10.02
N TYR A 355 -0.74 1.99 10.54
CA TYR A 355 -0.29 0.61 10.36
C TYR A 355 -0.63 -0.28 11.57
N ARG A 356 -1.42 0.25 12.50
CA ARG A 356 -1.93 -0.47 13.68
C ARG A 356 -3.34 -0.98 13.46
N PHE A 357 -3.72 -2.04 14.13
CA PHE A 357 -5.09 -2.56 14.12
C PHE A 357 -5.44 -3.11 15.49
N GLU A 358 -6.60 -2.70 16.01
CA GLU A 358 -7.02 -2.99 17.38
C GLU A 358 -5.91 -2.62 18.40
N ASN A 359 -5.46 -3.59 19.20
CA ASN A 359 -4.42 -3.40 20.23
C ASN A 359 -3.01 -3.69 19.70
N GLY A 360 -2.84 -3.92 18.39
CA GLY A 360 -1.62 -4.41 17.79
C GLY A 360 -1.22 -3.73 16.48
N THR A 361 -0.36 -4.40 15.71
CA THR A 361 -0.06 -3.99 14.33
C THR A 361 -0.92 -4.75 13.34
N LEU A 362 -1.01 -4.24 12.10
CA LEU A 362 -1.73 -4.94 11.03
C LEU A 362 -1.21 -6.37 10.81
N PHE A 363 0.09 -6.58 10.98
CA PHE A 363 0.76 -7.86 10.71
C PHE A 363 1.49 -8.36 11.95
N ASP A 364 0.74 -8.65 13.02
CA ASP A 364 1.33 -9.14 14.26
C ASP A 364 1.87 -10.57 14.11
N LEU A 365 3.18 -10.72 14.32
CA LEU A 365 3.90 -11.98 14.47
C LEU A 365 4.92 -11.86 15.60
N PRO A 366 5.18 -12.93 16.37
CA PRO A 366 6.23 -12.93 17.41
C PRO A 366 7.59 -12.45 16.91
N SER A 367 7.95 -12.82 15.67
CA SER A 367 9.21 -12.42 15.03
C SER A 367 9.31 -10.91 14.74
N LEU A 368 8.18 -10.25 14.47
CA LEU A 368 8.12 -8.81 14.18
C LEU A 368 8.03 -7.96 15.46
N LEU A 369 7.47 -8.51 16.54
CA LEU A 369 7.36 -7.80 17.83
C LEU A 369 8.71 -7.34 18.38
N HIS A 370 9.81 -8.02 18.06
CA HIS A 370 11.16 -7.68 18.50
C HIS A 370 11.75 -6.46 17.77
N SER A 371 11.29 -6.16 16.56
CA SER A 371 11.71 -5.00 15.75
C SER A 371 10.76 -3.82 15.88
N HIS A 372 9.58 -3.99 16.49
CA HIS A 372 8.66 -2.88 16.73
C HIS A 372 8.91 -2.22 18.08
N LEU A 373 9.04 -0.90 18.11
CA LEU A 373 9.09 -0.10 19.33
C LEU A 373 7.77 -0.23 20.12
N SER A 374 7.85 -0.32 21.46
CA SER A 374 6.66 -0.29 22.33
C SER A 374 5.83 0.97 22.07
N PHE A 375 4.50 0.82 22.05
CA PHE A 375 3.56 1.94 21.87
C PHE A 375 3.58 2.94 23.04
N GLU A 376 4.17 2.55 24.18
CA GLU A 376 4.40 3.43 25.34
C GLU A 376 5.29 4.64 24.99
N TYR A 377 6.06 4.57 23.91
CA TYR A 377 6.93 5.66 23.44
C TYR A 377 6.27 6.61 22.44
N ASP A 378 4.96 6.48 22.16
CA ASP A 378 4.27 7.30 21.14
C ASP A 378 4.42 8.80 21.37
N SER A 379 4.43 9.25 22.64
CA SER A 379 4.53 10.66 23.00
C SER A 379 5.90 11.30 22.76
N VAL A 380 6.91 10.51 22.37
CA VAL A 380 8.31 10.95 22.19
C VAL A 380 8.94 10.46 20.88
N LYS A 381 8.10 10.12 19.89
CA LYS A 381 8.55 9.64 18.58
C LYS A 381 9.59 10.57 17.94
N SER A 382 9.33 11.88 17.93
CA SER A 382 10.21 12.87 17.29
C SER A 382 11.62 12.84 17.88
N GLU A 383 11.72 12.72 19.20
CA GLU A 383 12.97 12.72 19.93
C GLU A 383 13.74 11.42 19.74
N LEU A 384 13.04 10.28 19.67
CA LEU A 384 13.66 8.99 19.41
C LEU A 384 14.28 8.88 18.02
N SER A 385 13.80 9.65 17.04
CA SER A 385 14.43 9.71 15.71
C SER A 385 15.87 10.27 15.76
N LEU A 386 16.19 11.13 16.73
CA LEU A 386 17.55 11.68 16.91
C LEU A 386 18.58 10.58 17.22
N ILE A 387 18.14 9.55 17.93
CA ILE A 387 18.95 8.38 18.31
C ILE A 387 18.69 7.17 17.41
N GLY A 388 18.15 7.35 16.21
CA GLY A 388 18.14 6.32 15.17
C GLY A 388 16.97 5.34 15.20
N VAL A 389 15.90 5.60 15.96
CA VAL A 389 14.63 4.87 15.76
C VAL A 389 14.02 5.33 14.44
N ASP A 390 13.93 4.41 13.48
CA ASP A 390 13.32 4.71 12.18
C ASP A 390 11.79 4.55 12.23
N THR A 391 11.07 5.16 11.30
CA THR A 391 9.62 4.96 11.16
C THR A 391 9.37 3.83 10.15
N LEU A 392 8.50 2.88 10.49
CA LEU A 392 8.09 1.85 9.53
C LEU A 392 7.44 2.51 8.32
N HIS A 393 8.02 2.33 7.13
CA HIS A 393 7.53 2.89 5.88
C HIS A 393 6.75 1.85 5.07
N ILE A 394 6.04 2.31 4.03
CA ILE A 394 5.16 1.46 3.21
C ILE A 394 5.87 0.25 2.57
N ASN A 395 7.17 0.40 2.22
CA ASN A 395 7.96 -0.70 1.67
C ASN A 395 8.29 -1.77 2.71
N ASP A 396 8.59 -1.36 3.95
CA ASP A 396 8.86 -2.25 5.07
C ASP A 396 7.57 -2.94 5.51
N LEU A 397 6.48 -2.20 5.57
CA LEU A 397 5.15 -2.73 5.81
C LEU A 397 4.76 -3.81 4.78
N TRP A 398 5.09 -3.62 3.50
CA TRP A 398 4.90 -4.67 2.49
C TRP A 398 5.77 -5.91 2.76
N ARG A 399 7.02 -5.74 3.21
CA ARG A 399 7.88 -6.88 3.59
C ARG A 399 7.27 -7.65 4.76
N GLU A 400 6.79 -6.93 5.77
CA GLU A 400 6.08 -7.51 6.91
C GLU A 400 4.81 -8.23 6.47
N PHE A 401 3.99 -7.63 5.59
CA PHE A 401 2.80 -8.27 5.05
C PHE A 401 3.13 -9.56 4.28
N SER A 402 4.15 -9.51 3.42
CA SER A 402 4.57 -10.68 2.64
C SER A 402 5.11 -11.77 3.55
N HIS A 403 5.87 -11.43 4.58
CA HIS A 403 6.37 -12.37 5.58
C HIS A 403 5.23 -12.96 6.40
N TRP A 404 4.28 -12.13 6.83
CA TRP A 404 3.08 -12.53 7.56
C TRP A 404 2.28 -13.56 6.77
N ILE A 405 1.98 -13.32 5.49
CA ILE A 405 1.28 -14.30 4.64
C ILE A 405 2.06 -15.62 4.52
N ASN A 406 3.39 -15.58 4.42
CA ASN A 406 4.18 -16.80 4.31
C ASN A 406 4.13 -17.65 5.58
N GLU A 407 4.05 -17.01 6.76
CA GLU A 407 3.97 -17.70 8.05
C GLU A 407 2.56 -18.21 8.37
N VAL A 408 1.52 -17.36 8.22
CA VAL A 408 0.15 -17.73 8.61
C VAL A 408 -0.65 -18.39 7.47
N GLY A 409 -0.17 -18.30 6.24
CA GLY A 409 -0.82 -18.81 5.05
C GLY A 409 -2.18 -18.17 4.76
N VAL A 410 -2.95 -18.85 3.90
CA VAL A 410 -4.30 -18.42 3.53
C VAL A 410 -5.28 -18.53 4.70
N ASP A 411 -5.06 -19.46 5.62
CA ASP A 411 -5.95 -19.62 6.79
C ASP A 411 -5.88 -18.40 7.69
N GLY A 412 -4.70 -17.80 7.88
CA GLY A 412 -4.58 -16.53 8.59
C GLY A 412 -5.30 -15.37 7.91
N LEU A 413 -5.37 -15.33 6.58
CA LEU A 413 -6.17 -14.33 5.85
C LEU A 413 -7.68 -14.54 6.07
N LYS A 414 -8.13 -15.80 6.15
CA LYS A 414 -9.55 -16.13 6.36
C LYS A 414 -10.06 -15.77 7.76
N THR A 415 -9.20 -15.81 8.77
CA THR A 415 -9.58 -15.52 10.16
C THR A 415 -9.67 -14.02 10.47
N GLN A 416 -9.09 -13.15 9.63
CA GLN A 416 -9.16 -11.71 9.82
C GLN A 416 -10.56 -11.14 9.56
N SER A 417 -10.90 -10.08 10.30
CA SER A 417 -12.17 -9.37 10.15
C SER A 417 -12.26 -8.61 8.83
N ILE A 418 -13.49 -8.23 8.46
CA ILE A 418 -13.74 -7.45 7.24
C ILE A 418 -13.04 -6.09 7.35
N GLU A 419 -13.08 -5.46 8.52
CA GLU A 419 -12.45 -4.18 8.83
C GLU A 419 -10.92 -4.24 8.65
N TRP A 420 -10.29 -5.35 9.04
CA TRP A 420 -8.86 -5.57 8.82
C TRP A 420 -8.56 -5.62 7.31
N HIS A 421 -9.33 -6.40 6.55
CA HIS A 421 -9.16 -6.52 5.10
C HIS A 421 -9.36 -5.18 4.39
N GLN A 422 -10.33 -4.38 4.83
CA GLN A 422 -10.57 -3.03 4.33
C GLN A 422 -9.38 -2.11 4.64
N LYS A 423 -8.83 -2.16 5.86
CA LYS A 423 -7.68 -1.33 6.24
C LYS A 423 -6.44 -1.67 5.43
N VAL A 424 -6.11 -2.95 5.27
CA VAL A 424 -5.00 -3.42 4.42
C VAL A 424 -5.22 -2.98 2.97
N SER A 425 -6.45 -3.12 2.47
CA SER A 425 -6.83 -2.68 1.13
C SER A 425 -6.60 -1.19 0.94
N LEU A 426 -7.04 -0.33 1.89
CA LEU A 426 -6.86 1.12 1.82
C LEU A 426 -5.39 1.55 1.79
N ILE A 427 -4.55 0.91 2.62
CA ILE A 427 -3.12 1.26 2.73
C ILE A 427 -2.35 0.93 1.44
N PHE A 428 -2.62 -0.24 0.86
CA PHE A 428 -1.92 -0.70 -0.33
C PHE A 428 -2.58 -0.29 -1.65
N CYS A 429 -3.83 0.18 -1.64
CA CYS A 429 -4.47 0.71 -2.83
C CYS A 429 -3.67 1.89 -3.38
N ASP A 430 -3.58 1.97 -4.71
CA ASP A 430 -2.88 3.03 -5.44
C ASP A 430 -1.35 3.10 -5.21
N GLN A 431 -0.75 2.17 -4.44
CA GLN A 431 0.70 2.05 -4.26
C GLN A 431 1.38 1.43 -5.49
N LYS A 432 1.55 2.22 -6.56
CA LYS A 432 1.99 1.76 -7.89
C LYS A 432 3.30 0.96 -7.88
N THR A 433 4.26 1.35 -7.04
CA THR A 433 5.56 0.67 -6.90
C THR A 433 5.46 -0.73 -6.30
N LEU A 434 4.41 -1.00 -5.52
CA LEU A 434 4.16 -2.28 -4.86
C LEU A 434 3.18 -3.18 -5.62
N ARG A 435 2.46 -2.64 -6.61
CA ARG A 435 1.40 -3.34 -7.35
C ARG A 435 1.83 -4.73 -7.83
N GLU A 436 2.96 -4.84 -8.53
CA GLU A 436 3.40 -6.12 -9.09
C GLU A 436 3.82 -7.12 -8.00
N LYS A 437 4.35 -6.63 -6.87
CA LYS A 437 4.68 -7.49 -5.72
C LYS A 437 3.40 -8.02 -5.06
N LEU A 438 2.41 -7.16 -4.86
CA LEU A 438 1.10 -7.53 -4.28
C LEU A 438 0.35 -8.53 -5.16
N ARG A 439 0.42 -8.40 -6.49
CA ARG A 439 -0.21 -9.32 -7.44
C ARG A 439 0.30 -10.77 -7.34
N ASN A 440 1.49 -10.97 -6.78
CA ASN A 440 2.10 -12.29 -6.60
C ASN A 440 1.68 -12.98 -5.29
N LEU A 441 1.01 -12.26 -4.38
CA LEU A 441 0.53 -12.81 -3.11
C LEU A 441 -0.86 -13.43 -3.28
N PRO A 442 -1.18 -14.54 -2.57
CA PRO A 442 -2.48 -15.19 -2.62
C PRO A 442 -3.54 -14.43 -1.78
N ILE A 443 -3.84 -13.18 -2.17
CA ILE A 443 -4.69 -12.24 -1.42
C ILE A 443 -6.06 -12.02 -2.05
N VAL A 444 -6.43 -12.82 -3.05
CA VAL A 444 -7.72 -12.73 -3.76
C VAL A 444 -8.64 -13.87 -3.31
N PRO A 445 -9.67 -13.61 -2.48
CA PRO A 445 -10.61 -14.66 -2.09
C PRO A 445 -11.55 -15.02 -3.24
N LEU A 446 -11.71 -16.32 -3.47
CA LEU A 446 -12.58 -16.87 -4.51
C LEU A 446 -13.85 -17.48 -3.93
N ARG A 447 -14.88 -17.63 -4.77
CA ARG A 447 -16.20 -18.18 -4.39
C ARG A 447 -16.15 -19.62 -3.90
N ASP A 448 -15.17 -20.40 -4.32
CA ASP A 448 -14.97 -21.79 -3.89
C ASP A 448 -14.29 -21.89 -2.51
N GLY A 449 -13.99 -20.75 -1.87
CA GLY A 449 -13.31 -20.67 -0.57
C GLY A 449 -11.78 -20.76 -0.67
N SER A 450 -11.22 -20.93 -1.86
CA SER A 450 -9.78 -20.83 -2.11
C SER A 450 -9.33 -19.37 -2.27
N TRP A 451 -8.01 -19.16 -2.31
CA TRP A 451 -7.43 -17.84 -2.50
C TRP A 451 -6.43 -17.88 -3.65
N ALA A 452 -6.53 -16.91 -4.55
CA ALA A 452 -5.71 -16.81 -5.74
C ALA A 452 -4.77 -15.60 -5.70
N LYS A 453 -3.77 -15.65 -6.59
CA LYS A 453 -2.91 -14.51 -6.90
C LYS A 453 -3.62 -13.63 -7.93
N ALA A 454 -3.57 -12.31 -7.79
CA ALA A 454 -4.14 -11.43 -8.82
C ALA A 454 -3.38 -11.48 -10.17
N ARG A 455 -2.16 -12.05 -10.18
CA ARG A 455 -1.42 -12.36 -11.41
C ARG A 455 -1.91 -13.62 -12.12
N GLN A 456 -2.60 -14.52 -11.43
CA GLN A 456 -3.09 -15.76 -12.01
C GLN A 456 -4.07 -15.46 -13.14
N ASP A 457 -3.99 -16.24 -14.22
CA ASP A 457 -4.90 -16.10 -15.34
C ASP A 457 -6.33 -16.44 -14.91
N ARG A 458 -7.29 -15.78 -15.56
CA ARG A 458 -8.74 -16.04 -15.41
C ARG A 458 -9.35 -15.73 -14.04
N VAL A 459 -8.73 -14.83 -13.26
CA VAL A 459 -9.31 -14.29 -12.03
C VAL A 459 -10.17 -13.06 -12.34
N PHE A 460 -11.46 -13.14 -12.06
CA PHE A 460 -12.42 -12.09 -12.42
C PHE A 460 -13.42 -11.79 -11.30
N PHE A 461 -13.92 -10.55 -11.28
CA PHE A 461 -15.14 -10.24 -10.55
C PHE A 461 -16.35 -10.88 -11.22
N THR A 462 -17.40 -11.06 -10.43
CA THR A 462 -18.71 -11.38 -11.00
C THR A 462 -19.26 -10.16 -11.75
N SER A 463 -19.85 -10.36 -12.92
CA SER A 463 -20.65 -9.34 -13.61
C SER A 463 -21.68 -8.74 -12.64
N THR A 464 -21.75 -7.42 -12.59
CA THR A 464 -22.76 -6.68 -11.81
C THR A 464 -24.06 -6.46 -12.58
N HIS A 465 -24.07 -6.71 -13.89
CA HIS A 465 -25.16 -6.36 -14.79
C HIS A 465 -26.10 -7.52 -15.09
N THR A 466 -25.68 -8.76 -14.87
CA THR A 466 -26.46 -9.96 -15.21
C THR A 466 -26.12 -11.11 -14.26
N GLU A 467 -27.12 -11.86 -13.80
CA GLU A 467 -26.92 -13.22 -13.28
C GLU A 467 -26.59 -14.19 -14.44
N GLU A 468 -25.65 -13.80 -15.29
CA GLU A 468 -25.26 -14.58 -16.45
C GLU A 468 -24.65 -15.90 -16.01
N HIS A 469 -25.26 -16.99 -16.49
CA HIS A 469 -24.80 -18.34 -16.21
C HIS A 469 -23.63 -18.65 -17.14
N VAL A 470 -22.41 -18.66 -16.59
CA VAL A 470 -21.23 -19.18 -17.29
C VAL A 470 -21.40 -20.70 -17.47
N PRO A 471 -21.27 -21.24 -18.70
CA PRO A 471 -21.42 -22.67 -18.93
C PRO A 471 -20.45 -23.54 -18.11
N THR A 472 -20.89 -24.75 -17.76
CA THR A 472 -20.13 -25.68 -16.94
C THR A 472 -18.81 -26.09 -17.61
N GLY A 473 -17.75 -26.21 -16.82
CA GLY A 473 -16.42 -26.61 -17.29
C GLY A 473 -15.59 -25.45 -17.88
N ILE A 474 -16.12 -24.23 -17.90
CA ILE A 474 -15.32 -23.02 -18.15
C ILE A 474 -14.66 -22.61 -16.84
N GLU A 475 -13.37 -22.89 -16.70
CA GLU A 475 -12.59 -22.56 -15.51
C GLU A 475 -12.37 -21.04 -15.38
N LEU A 476 -13.25 -20.38 -14.64
CA LEU A 476 -13.10 -19.00 -14.19
C LEU A 476 -12.92 -18.97 -12.67
N PHE A 477 -11.89 -18.27 -12.21
CA PHE A 477 -11.67 -18.03 -10.80
C PHE A 477 -12.43 -16.77 -10.39
N LEU A 478 -13.67 -16.95 -9.94
CA LEU A 478 -14.54 -15.83 -9.58
C LEU A 478 -14.26 -15.35 -8.16
N VAL A 479 -14.00 -14.05 -8.01
CA VAL A 479 -13.85 -13.39 -6.72
C VAL A 479 -15.13 -13.56 -5.89
N ASP A 480 -14.96 -13.78 -4.59
CA ASP A 480 -16.05 -13.94 -3.66
C ASP A 480 -17.06 -12.75 -3.71
N ARG A 481 -18.35 -13.05 -3.50
CA ARG A 481 -19.42 -12.05 -3.61
C ARG A 481 -19.31 -10.98 -2.52
N SER A 482 -18.92 -11.35 -1.30
CA SER A 482 -18.79 -10.38 -0.20
C SER A 482 -17.73 -9.33 -0.52
N VAL A 483 -16.62 -9.75 -1.13
CA VAL A 483 -15.52 -8.87 -1.55
C VAL A 483 -15.88 -8.04 -2.76
N SER A 484 -16.64 -8.62 -3.69
CA SER A 484 -17.14 -7.89 -4.88
C SER A 484 -18.12 -6.78 -4.51
N ASN A 485 -18.88 -6.94 -3.42
CA ASN A 485 -19.85 -5.95 -2.93
C ASN A 485 -19.23 -4.90 -1.98
N ASP A 486 -18.06 -5.19 -1.41
CA ASP A 486 -17.30 -4.25 -0.61
C ASP A 486 -16.55 -3.27 -1.53
N SER A 487 -16.98 -2.00 -1.54
CA SER A 487 -16.41 -0.97 -2.42
C SER A 487 -14.90 -0.74 -2.23
N VAL A 488 -14.40 -0.87 -1.00
CA VAL A 488 -12.98 -0.64 -0.66
C VAL A 488 -12.15 -1.80 -1.20
N ARG A 489 -12.54 -3.03 -0.89
CA ARG A 489 -11.81 -4.23 -1.31
C ARG A 489 -11.91 -4.44 -2.82
N ARG A 490 -13.08 -4.18 -3.41
CA ARG A 490 -13.27 -4.20 -4.87
C ARG A 490 -12.34 -3.20 -5.56
N ARG A 491 -12.22 -1.97 -5.05
CA ARG A 491 -11.30 -0.97 -5.61
C ARG A 491 -9.85 -1.44 -5.53
N PHE A 492 -9.42 -2.01 -4.41
CA PHE A 492 -8.07 -2.54 -4.25
C PHE A 492 -7.78 -3.69 -5.24
N LEU A 493 -8.68 -4.66 -5.34
CA LEU A 493 -8.54 -5.76 -6.30
C LEU A 493 -8.59 -5.28 -7.76
N SER A 494 -9.37 -4.24 -8.07
CA SER A 494 -9.37 -3.57 -9.37
C SER A 494 -8.02 -2.91 -9.67
N PHE A 495 -7.42 -2.24 -8.67
CA PHE A 495 -6.06 -1.70 -8.76
C PHE A 495 -5.03 -2.79 -9.05
N LEU A 496 -5.16 -3.99 -8.46
CA LEU A 496 -4.32 -5.15 -8.78
C LEU A 496 -4.53 -5.71 -10.20
N GLY A 497 -5.53 -5.23 -10.93
CA GLY A 497 -5.80 -5.57 -12.32
C GLY A 497 -6.93 -6.58 -12.52
N ILE A 498 -7.65 -6.95 -11.47
CA ILE A 498 -8.84 -7.81 -11.59
C ILE A 498 -9.97 -6.98 -12.19
N ARG A 499 -10.67 -7.56 -13.17
CA ARG A 499 -11.79 -6.93 -13.86
C ARG A 499 -12.99 -7.85 -13.82
N GLU A 500 -14.16 -7.33 -14.14
CA GLU A 500 -15.29 -8.20 -14.49
C GLU A 500 -14.93 -8.98 -15.75
N TYR A 501 -15.37 -10.24 -15.82
CA TYR A 501 -15.27 -10.98 -17.06
C TYR A 501 -16.22 -10.37 -18.10
N SER A 502 -15.80 -10.36 -19.35
CA SER A 502 -16.65 -9.96 -20.48
C SER A 502 -17.26 -11.18 -21.16
N PRO A 503 -18.46 -11.06 -21.76
CA PRO A 503 -19.02 -12.15 -22.56
C PRO A 503 -18.10 -12.62 -23.69
N THR A 504 -17.33 -11.70 -24.30
CA THR A 504 -16.30 -12.02 -25.30
C THR A 504 -15.27 -13.02 -24.76
N GLN A 505 -14.74 -12.80 -23.55
CA GLN A 505 -13.78 -13.71 -22.93
C GLN A 505 -14.38 -15.09 -22.65
N VAL A 506 -15.64 -15.14 -22.20
CA VAL A 506 -16.34 -16.41 -21.98
C VAL A 506 -16.52 -17.16 -23.31
N CYS A 507 -16.92 -16.46 -24.37
CA CYS A 507 -17.00 -17.03 -25.72
C CYS A 507 -15.66 -17.61 -26.17
N GLU A 508 -14.57 -16.85 -26.07
CA GLU A 508 -13.22 -17.31 -26.42
C GLU A 508 -12.81 -18.57 -25.65
N LEU A 509 -13.14 -18.65 -24.36
CA LEU A 509 -12.86 -19.82 -23.53
C LEU A 509 -13.70 -21.03 -23.93
N ILE A 510 -14.98 -20.85 -24.26
CA ILE A 510 -15.84 -21.93 -24.79
C ILE A 510 -15.21 -22.47 -26.08
N ILE A 511 -14.87 -21.59 -27.02
CA ILE A 511 -14.30 -21.96 -28.32
C ILE A 511 -12.98 -22.70 -28.13
N LYS A 512 -12.09 -22.19 -27.27
CA LYS A 512 -10.83 -22.85 -26.93
C LYS A 512 -11.06 -24.22 -26.29
N LEU A 513 -12.02 -24.35 -25.38
CA LEU A 513 -12.37 -25.62 -24.76
C LEU A 513 -12.82 -26.64 -25.82
N HIS A 514 -13.63 -26.23 -26.80
CA HIS A 514 -14.04 -27.11 -27.88
C HIS A 514 -12.90 -27.46 -28.85
N HIS A 515 -11.94 -26.56 -29.07
CA HIS A 515 -10.75 -26.83 -29.88
C HIS A 515 -9.82 -27.85 -29.20
N ASP A 516 -9.60 -27.69 -27.89
CA ASP A 516 -8.63 -28.48 -27.11
C ASP A 516 -9.20 -29.81 -26.59
N LEU A 517 -10.48 -30.13 -26.88
CA LEU A 517 -11.13 -31.38 -26.48
C LEU A 517 -10.35 -32.61 -26.99
N PRO A 518 -9.80 -33.46 -26.09
CA PRO A 518 -9.09 -34.67 -26.47
C PRO A 518 -9.98 -35.66 -27.25
N PRO A 519 -9.42 -36.49 -28.15
CA PRO A 519 -10.15 -37.60 -28.74
C PRO A 519 -10.67 -38.53 -27.64
N GLY A 520 -11.99 -38.59 -27.44
CA GLY A 520 -12.64 -39.43 -26.43
C GLY A 520 -13.04 -38.73 -25.12
N ALA A 521 -12.69 -37.46 -24.91
CA ALA A 521 -13.26 -36.66 -23.83
C ALA A 521 -14.67 -36.18 -24.23
N SER A 522 -15.67 -36.38 -23.36
CA SER A 522 -17.06 -35.99 -23.67
C SER A 522 -17.49 -34.80 -22.83
N ARG A 523 -17.83 -33.69 -23.49
CA ARG A 523 -18.85 -32.78 -22.95
C ARG A 523 -20.19 -33.52 -22.98
N THR A 524 -21.05 -33.31 -21.98
CA THR A 524 -22.38 -33.92 -22.03
C THR A 524 -23.21 -33.25 -23.13
N GLU A 525 -24.29 -33.89 -23.57
CA GLU A 525 -25.22 -33.27 -24.50
C GLU A 525 -25.74 -31.91 -24.00
N MET A 526 -26.02 -31.78 -22.69
CA MET A 526 -26.51 -30.53 -22.11
C MET A 526 -25.43 -29.45 -22.07
N ASP A 527 -24.16 -29.80 -21.84
CA ASP A 527 -23.06 -28.83 -21.88
C ASP A 527 -22.95 -28.21 -23.29
N LEU A 528 -22.98 -29.04 -24.33
CA LEU A 528 -22.96 -28.59 -25.74
C LEU A 528 -24.16 -27.71 -26.10
N VAL A 529 -25.32 -28.00 -25.51
CA VAL A 529 -26.50 -27.14 -25.64
C VAL A 529 -26.26 -25.80 -24.98
N THR A 530 -25.78 -25.77 -23.74
CA THR A 530 -25.52 -24.50 -23.04
C THR A 530 -24.42 -23.66 -23.69
N ASP A 531 -23.37 -24.29 -24.21
CA ASP A 531 -22.27 -23.59 -24.89
C ASP A 531 -22.73 -22.90 -26.16
N ALA A 532 -23.44 -23.63 -27.04
CA ALA A 532 -23.92 -23.05 -28.30
C ALA A 532 -24.96 -21.95 -28.06
N LEU A 533 -25.82 -22.12 -27.05
CA LEU A 533 -26.79 -21.08 -26.68
C LEU A 533 -26.12 -19.85 -26.08
N TYR A 534 -25.08 -20.01 -25.26
CA TYR A 534 -24.30 -18.88 -24.75
C TYR A 534 -23.63 -18.10 -25.89
N LEU A 535 -23.04 -18.81 -26.87
CA LEU A 535 -22.45 -18.20 -28.06
C LEU A 535 -23.50 -17.51 -28.94
N PHE A 536 -24.70 -18.10 -29.09
CA PHE A 536 -25.81 -17.48 -29.81
C PHE A 536 -26.28 -16.19 -29.14
N ASP A 537 -26.46 -16.21 -27.81
CA ASP A 537 -26.90 -15.05 -27.04
C ASP A 537 -25.91 -13.88 -27.17
N HIS A 538 -24.62 -14.19 -27.24
CA HIS A 538 -23.53 -13.24 -27.33
C HIS A 538 -22.90 -13.19 -28.73
N ARG A 539 -23.65 -13.54 -29.78
CA ARG A 539 -23.15 -13.60 -31.16
C ARG A 539 -22.58 -12.27 -31.67
N SER A 540 -23.03 -11.14 -31.14
CA SER A 540 -22.46 -9.82 -31.43
C SER A 540 -21.02 -9.64 -30.91
N CYS A 541 -20.61 -10.44 -29.92
CA CYS A 541 -19.26 -10.46 -29.37
C CYS A 541 -18.31 -11.35 -30.19
N LEU A 542 -18.84 -12.14 -31.13
CA LEU A 542 -18.05 -13.01 -31.99
C LEU A 542 -17.55 -12.20 -33.19
N GLY A 543 -16.25 -12.29 -33.49
CA GLY A 543 -15.66 -11.67 -34.69
C GLY A 543 -15.92 -12.46 -35.99
N TYR A 544 -16.72 -13.52 -35.92
CA TYR A 544 -17.02 -14.46 -36.99
C TYR A 544 -18.42 -15.08 -36.75
N GLU A 545 -18.91 -15.84 -37.73
CA GLU A 545 -20.21 -16.54 -37.68
C GLU A 545 -20.21 -17.69 -36.63
N VAL A 546 -21.06 -18.71 -36.81
CA VAL A 546 -21.11 -19.88 -35.90
C VAL A 546 -19.71 -20.49 -35.71
N PRO A 547 -19.19 -20.54 -34.47
CA PRO A 547 -17.87 -21.09 -34.19
C PRO A 547 -17.73 -22.59 -34.49
N ASP A 548 -16.52 -23.04 -34.78
CA ASP A 548 -16.20 -24.46 -35.02
C ASP A 548 -16.17 -25.27 -33.71
N ILE A 549 -17.35 -25.48 -33.14
CA ILE A 549 -17.58 -26.23 -31.90
C ILE A 549 -18.23 -27.59 -32.17
N TYR A 550 -18.27 -28.43 -31.14
CA TYR A 550 -19.05 -29.66 -31.17
C TYR A 550 -20.52 -29.34 -30.92
N PHE A 551 -21.43 -29.97 -31.67
CA PHE A 551 -22.86 -29.94 -31.41
C PHE A 551 -23.35 -31.33 -31.01
N ALA A 552 -24.36 -31.37 -30.15
CA ALA A 552 -25.12 -32.58 -29.92
C ALA A 552 -26.06 -32.83 -31.10
N ALA A 553 -25.94 -34.00 -31.72
CA ALA A 553 -26.73 -34.37 -32.88
C ALA A 553 -27.26 -35.80 -32.72
N ILE A 554 -28.28 -36.14 -33.49
CA ILE A 554 -28.94 -37.43 -33.55
C ILE A 554 -28.57 -38.08 -34.87
N LYS A 555 -28.06 -39.31 -34.81
CA LYS A 555 -27.84 -40.16 -35.97
C LYS A 555 -28.56 -41.48 -35.76
N GLY A 556 -29.67 -41.68 -36.48
CA GLY A 556 -30.60 -42.77 -36.20
C GLY A 556 -31.21 -42.61 -34.80
N ARG A 557 -30.99 -43.58 -33.91
CA ARG A 557 -31.49 -43.53 -32.52
C ARG A 557 -30.47 -43.08 -31.49
N ASN A 558 -29.24 -42.77 -31.92
CA ASN A 558 -28.14 -42.46 -31.02
C ASN A 558 -27.87 -40.95 -31.01
N THR A 559 -27.71 -40.39 -29.82
CA THR A 559 -27.09 -39.07 -29.65
C THR A 559 -25.59 -39.19 -29.84
N ILE A 560 -25.04 -38.34 -30.69
CA ILE A 560 -23.62 -38.27 -31.02
C ILE A 560 -23.10 -36.85 -30.82
N LEU A 561 -21.80 -36.75 -30.55
CA LEU A 561 -21.08 -35.49 -30.60
C LEU A 561 -20.58 -35.29 -32.02
N SER A 562 -21.02 -34.22 -32.68
CA SER A 562 -20.67 -33.94 -34.07
C SER A 562 -19.91 -32.63 -34.18
N LYS A 563 -18.68 -32.74 -34.70
CA LYS A 563 -17.94 -31.64 -35.33
C LYS A 563 -18.06 -31.68 -36.86
N GLY A 564 -19.03 -32.45 -37.37
CA GLY A 564 -19.20 -32.69 -38.80
C GLY A 564 -19.48 -31.39 -39.55
N ARG A 565 -18.94 -31.27 -40.77
CA ARG A 565 -19.13 -30.12 -41.65
C ARG A 565 -20.58 -29.94 -42.12
N HIS A 566 -21.42 -30.97 -42.01
CA HIS A 566 -22.79 -30.96 -42.49
C HIS A 566 -23.74 -31.47 -41.40
N LEU A 567 -24.68 -30.63 -40.97
CA LEU A 567 -25.67 -30.92 -39.93
C LEU A 567 -27.05 -30.49 -40.40
N TYR A 568 -28.06 -31.29 -40.08
CA TYR A 568 -29.44 -31.00 -40.48
C TYR A 568 -30.25 -30.39 -39.35
N LEU A 569 -31.12 -29.44 -39.69
CA LEU A 569 -32.07 -28.81 -38.77
C LEU A 569 -33.48 -29.26 -39.15
N VAL A 570 -34.31 -29.52 -38.14
CA VAL A 570 -35.75 -29.76 -38.38
C VAL A 570 -36.43 -28.40 -38.44
N ASP A 571 -36.82 -28.01 -39.65
CA ASP A 571 -37.62 -26.80 -39.87
C ASP A 571 -39.10 -27.18 -40.10
N PRO A 572 -40.00 -26.81 -39.17
CA PRO A 572 -41.43 -27.07 -39.32
C PRO A 572 -42.05 -26.46 -40.58
N ASP A 573 -41.48 -25.39 -41.13
CA ASP A 573 -42.03 -24.65 -42.27
C ASP A 573 -41.67 -25.29 -43.62
N VAL A 574 -40.66 -26.15 -43.64
CA VAL A 574 -40.26 -26.91 -44.83
C VAL A 574 -41.17 -28.13 -45.03
N LYS A 575 -41.95 -28.14 -46.13
CA LYS A 575 -42.86 -29.25 -46.48
C LYS A 575 -42.51 -29.90 -47.84
N PRO A 576 -42.42 -31.24 -47.92
CA PRO A 576 -42.50 -32.19 -46.81
C PRO A 576 -41.27 -32.10 -45.88
N GLY A 577 -41.45 -32.39 -44.60
CA GLY A 577 -40.36 -32.39 -43.62
C GLY A 577 -39.50 -33.65 -43.71
N LEU A 578 -38.70 -33.79 -44.78
CA LEU A 578 -37.90 -35.01 -45.03
C LEU A 578 -36.86 -35.28 -43.94
N ILE A 579 -36.26 -34.22 -43.38
CA ILE A 579 -35.31 -34.35 -42.27
C ILE A 579 -36.00 -34.96 -41.05
N ALA A 580 -37.16 -34.42 -40.66
CA ALA A 580 -37.95 -34.95 -39.56
C ALA A 580 -38.43 -36.39 -39.82
N LYS A 581 -38.82 -36.72 -41.06
CA LYS A 581 -39.28 -38.07 -41.45
C LYS A 581 -38.20 -39.13 -41.22
N TYR A 582 -36.93 -38.82 -41.53
CA TYR A 582 -35.83 -39.79 -41.53
C TYR A 582 -34.80 -39.62 -40.41
N GLN A 583 -34.98 -38.67 -39.48
CA GLN A 583 -34.00 -38.38 -38.41
C GLN A 583 -33.70 -39.59 -37.51
N HIS A 584 -34.69 -40.46 -37.29
CA HIS A 584 -34.57 -41.64 -36.42
C HIS A 584 -34.33 -42.96 -37.16
N THR A 585 -34.20 -42.91 -38.49
CA THR A 585 -33.97 -44.10 -39.31
C THR A 585 -32.51 -44.52 -39.24
N ALA A 586 -32.23 -45.76 -38.83
CA ALA A 586 -30.86 -46.23 -38.57
C ALA A 586 -29.95 -46.22 -39.82
N GLN A 587 -30.49 -46.51 -41.01
CA GLN A 587 -29.71 -46.44 -42.27
C GLN A 587 -29.61 -45.02 -42.85
N SER A 588 -30.24 -44.02 -42.23
CA SER A 588 -30.22 -42.65 -42.72
C SER A 588 -28.82 -42.03 -42.58
N PRO A 589 -28.29 -41.40 -43.64
CA PRO A 589 -27.05 -40.65 -43.56
C PRO A 589 -27.21 -39.31 -42.82
N LEU A 590 -28.45 -38.89 -42.53
CA LEU A 590 -28.75 -37.62 -41.90
C LEU A 590 -28.22 -37.58 -40.45
N VAL A 591 -27.46 -36.54 -40.15
CA VAL A 591 -27.05 -36.18 -38.79
C VAL A 591 -27.80 -34.91 -38.41
N VAL A 592 -28.81 -35.05 -37.56
CA VAL A 592 -29.78 -33.99 -37.25
C VAL A 592 -29.43 -33.34 -35.92
N LEU A 593 -29.47 -32.03 -35.80
CA LEU A 593 -29.22 -31.34 -34.54
C LEU A 593 -30.23 -31.79 -33.46
N SER A 594 -29.77 -31.97 -32.23
CA SER A 594 -30.64 -32.39 -31.11
C SER A 594 -31.81 -31.42 -30.92
N ASP A 595 -33.00 -31.95 -30.63
CA ASP A 595 -34.19 -31.15 -30.32
C ASP A 595 -34.04 -30.37 -29.00
N LYS A 596 -33.07 -30.76 -28.16
CA LYS A 596 -32.78 -30.09 -26.87
C LYS A 596 -32.35 -28.63 -27.01
N TYR A 597 -31.75 -28.23 -28.12
CA TYR A 597 -31.39 -26.82 -28.36
C TYR A 597 -32.65 -25.95 -28.39
N GLU A 598 -33.62 -26.31 -29.23
CA GLU A 598 -34.88 -25.58 -29.36
C GLU A 598 -35.77 -25.76 -28.13
N ALA A 599 -35.78 -26.94 -27.52
CA ALA A 599 -36.54 -27.18 -26.28
C ALA A 599 -36.03 -26.31 -25.12
N LYS A 600 -34.72 -26.05 -25.05
CA LYS A 600 -34.13 -25.16 -24.05
C LYS A 600 -34.45 -23.69 -24.34
N LEU A 601 -34.42 -23.26 -25.61
CA LEU A 601 -34.84 -21.91 -26.00
C LEU A 601 -36.33 -21.66 -25.73
N CYS A 602 -37.21 -22.62 -26.07
CA CYS A 602 -38.64 -22.54 -25.80
C CYS A 602 -38.97 -22.42 -24.30
N LYS A 603 -38.09 -22.90 -23.41
CA LYS A 603 -38.25 -22.76 -21.96
C LYS A 603 -37.80 -21.36 -21.51
N GLY A 604 -38.75 -20.43 -21.51
CA GLY A 604 -38.58 -19.09 -20.93
C GLY A 604 -38.22 -17.99 -21.93
N ARG A 605 -38.29 -18.25 -23.25
CA ARG A 605 -38.04 -17.24 -24.29
C ARG A 605 -39.14 -17.19 -25.36
N PRO A 606 -39.28 -16.08 -26.10
CA PRO A 606 -40.22 -15.97 -27.21
C PRO A 606 -39.93 -16.99 -28.32
N ARG A 607 -40.97 -17.45 -29.03
CA ARG A 607 -40.82 -18.36 -30.18
C ARG A 607 -39.88 -17.82 -31.27
N LYS A 608 -39.83 -16.49 -31.43
CA LYS A 608 -38.93 -15.79 -32.36
C LYS A 608 -37.45 -16.11 -32.13
N ASP A 609 -37.03 -16.43 -30.90
CA ASP A 609 -35.63 -16.74 -30.61
C ASP A 609 -35.22 -18.09 -31.21
N VAL A 610 -36.15 -19.03 -31.36
CA VAL A 610 -35.90 -20.30 -32.05
C VAL A 610 -35.68 -20.07 -33.54
N GLU A 611 -36.49 -19.22 -34.16
CA GLU A 611 -36.32 -18.82 -35.57
C GLU A 611 -34.98 -18.13 -35.79
N LEU A 612 -34.62 -17.17 -34.92
CA LEU A 612 -33.34 -16.48 -34.98
C LEU A 612 -32.15 -17.43 -34.75
N PHE A 613 -32.28 -18.43 -33.88
CA PHE A 613 -31.25 -19.45 -33.66
C PHE A 613 -31.05 -20.31 -34.90
N ARG A 614 -32.13 -20.78 -35.53
CA ARG A 614 -32.04 -21.53 -36.81
C ARG A 614 -31.41 -20.68 -37.89
N GLN A 615 -31.82 -19.41 -38.02
CA GLN A 615 -31.26 -18.48 -38.99
C GLN A 615 -29.75 -18.29 -38.76
N TRP A 616 -29.34 -18.05 -37.52
CA TRP A 616 -27.92 -17.93 -37.16
C TRP A 616 -27.10 -19.16 -37.54
N LEU A 617 -27.65 -20.37 -37.35
CA LEU A 617 -26.99 -21.61 -37.80
C LEU A 617 -26.92 -21.72 -39.33
N LEU A 618 -28.02 -21.40 -40.03
CA LEU A 618 -28.11 -21.48 -41.49
C LEU A 618 -27.23 -20.46 -42.23
N GLU A 619 -26.93 -19.33 -41.60
CA GLU A 619 -26.03 -18.30 -42.13
C GLU A 619 -24.54 -18.67 -42.00
N SER A 620 -24.19 -19.80 -41.38
CA SER A 620 -22.80 -20.23 -41.25
C SER A 620 -22.17 -20.63 -42.59
N THR A 621 -21.02 -20.04 -42.90
CA THR A 621 -20.22 -20.24 -44.13
C THR A 621 -19.19 -21.36 -43.98
N TYR A 622 -18.69 -21.61 -42.76
CA TYR A 622 -17.67 -22.63 -42.50
C TYR A 622 -18.25 -24.03 -42.28
N ARG A 623 -19.49 -24.10 -41.77
CA ARG A 623 -20.23 -25.35 -41.51
C ARG A 623 -21.59 -25.27 -42.18
N GLU A 624 -21.90 -26.28 -42.99
CA GLU A 624 -23.15 -26.32 -43.76
C GLU A 624 -24.28 -26.87 -42.88
N PHE A 625 -25.10 -25.97 -42.34
CA PHE A 625 -26.39 -26.34 -41.78
C PHE A 625 -27.43 -26.38 -42.89
N SER A 626 -28.34 -27.35 -42.87
CA SER A 626 -29.36 -27.49 -43.92
C SER A 626 -30.69 -28.02 -43.37
N THR A 627 -31.80 -27.50 -43.90
CA THR A 627 -33.16 -27.94 -43.57
C THR A 627 -33.71 -28.94 -44.59
N VAL A 628 -32.95 -29.19 -45.66
CA VAL A 628 -33.30 -30.05 -46.80
C VAL A 628 -32.13 -31.01 -47.06
N PRO A 629 -32.36 -32.28 -47.42
CA PRO A 629 -31.29 -33.20 -47.76
C PRO A 629 -30.37 -32.65 -48.85
N VAL A 630 -29.06 -32.64 -48.60
CA VAL A 630 -28.09 -32.23 -49.61
C VAL A 630 -27.82 -33.39 -50.54
N LEU A 631 -28.22 -33.25 -51.80
CA LEU A 631 -28.15 -34.28 -52.84
C LEU A 631 -26.82 -34.37 -53.58
N LEU A 632 -25.94 -33.38 -53.41
CA LEU A 632 -24.64 -33.32 -54.06
C LEU A 632 -23.58 -32.83 -53.08
N LYS A 633 -22.46 -33.54 -52.99
CA LYS A 633 -21.34 -33.20 -52.11
C LYS A 633 -20.02 -33.46 -52.84
N ASN A 634 -19.08 -32.52 -52.78
CA ASN A 634 -17.80 -32.61 -53.51
C ASN A 634 -17.97 -32.92 -55.00
N ASN A 635 -19.00 -32.35 -55.63
CA ASN A 635 -19.38 -32.61 -57.01
C ASN A 635 -19.77 -34.09 -57.28
N GLU A 636 -20.17 -34.88 -56.28
CA GLU A 636 -20.69 -36.24 -56.44
C GLU A 636 -22.08 -36.38 -55.79
N LEU A 637 -22.87 -37.35 -56.26
CA LEU A 637 -24.18 -37.63 -55.66
C LEU A 637 -23.98 -38.07 -54.20
N SER A 638 -24.66 -37.40 -53.29
CA SER A 638 -24.41 -37.53 -51.86
C SER A 638 -24.91 -38.88 -51.29
N ALA A 639 -24.57 -39.16 -50.03
CA ALA A 639 -25.10 -40.33 -49.34
C ALA A 639 -26.63 -40.25 -49.21
N GLU A 640 -27.16 -39.04 -49.04
CA GLU A 640 -28.58 -38.70 -48.97
C GLU A 640 -29.30 -39.05 -50.26
N TRP A 641 -28.71 -38.73 -51.43
CA TRP A 641 -29.24 -39.14 -52.73
C TRP A 641 -29.40 -40.66 -52.79
N HIS A 642 -28.32 -41.41 -52.51
CA HIS A 642 -28.33 -42.87 -52.57
C HIS A 642 -29.22 -43.52 -51.51
N PHE A 643 -29.40 -42.86 -50.37
CA PHE A 643 -30.33 -43.29 -49.33
C PHE A 643 -31.77 -43.14 -49.82
N LEU A 644 -32.18 -41.93 -50.23
CA LEU A 644 -33.54 -41.66 -50.68
C LEU A 644 -33.88 -42.47 -51.93
N HIS A 645 -32.97 -42.58 -52.90
CA HIS A 645 -33.15 -43.42 -54.10
C HIS A 645 -33.50 -44.88 -53.76
N ARG A 646 -32.87 -45.45 -52.72
CA ARG A 646 -33.10 -46.84 -52.31
C ARG A 646 -34.33 -47.01 -51.42
N HIS A 647 -34.72 -46.00 -50.66
CA HIS A 647 -35.80 -46.09 -49.66
C HIS A 647 -37.14 -45.61 -50.19
N ASP A 648 -37.15 -44.43 -50.83
CA ASP A 648 -38.36 -43.80 -51.36
C ASP A 648 -37.97 -42.79 -52.46
N VAL A 649 -38.11 -43.23 -53.71
CA VAL A 649 -37.79 -42.40 -54.89
C VAL A 649 -38.69 -41.17 -55.00
N MET A 650 -39.90 -41.21 -54.42
CA MET A 650 -40.81 -40.06 -54.41
C MET A 650 -40.35 -38.99 -53.43
N ASP A 651 -39.78 -39.38 -52.29
CA ASP A 651 -39.12 -38.45 -51.38
C ASP A 651 -37.82 -37.89 -51.95
N LEU A 652 -37.08 -38.67 -52.75
CA LEU A 652 -35.97 -38.13 -53.53
C LEU A 652 -36.44 -37.05 -54.50
N LEU A 653 -37.55 -37.28 -55.21
CA LEU A 653 -38.16 -36.29 -56.10
C LEU A 653 -38.60 -35.03 -55.34
N GLN A 654 -39.14 -35.18 -54.13
CA GLN A 654 -39.46 -34.05 -53.25
C GLN A 654 -38.20 -33.32 -52.74
N ALA A 655 -37.11 -34.03 -52.45
CA ALA A 655 -35.84 -33.41 -52.09
C ALA A 655 -35.26 -32.57 -53.24
N ILE A 656 -35.36 -33.06 -54.48
CA ILE A 656 -34.93 -32.31 -55.68
C ILE A 656 -35.77 -31.04 -55.83
N ARG A 657 -37.10 -31.13 -55.63
CA ARG A 657 -37.99 -29.95 -55.64
C ARG A 657 -37.58 -28.94 -54.58
N LEU A 658 -37.36 -29.37 -53.34
CA LEU A 658 -36.95 -28.48 -52.26
C LEU A 658 -35.58 -27.81 -52.52
N GLN A 659 -34.67 -28.48 -53.22
CA GLN A 659 -33.43 -27.86 -53.68
C GLN A 659 -33.65 -26.83 -54.79
N TRP A 660 -34.56 -27.13 -55.73
CA TRP A 660 -34.97 -26.19 -56.78
C TRP A 660 -35.61 -24.94 -56.18
N ASP A 661 -36.56 -25.08 -55.27
CA ASP A 661 -37.24 -23.95 -54.63
C ASP A 661 -36.26 -23.01 -53.91
N LYS A 662 -35.16 -23.55 -53.38
CA LYS A 662 -34.14 -22.77 -52.66
C LYS A 662 -33.20 -22.00 -53.58
N ASN A 663 -32.74 -22.62 -54.66
CA ASN A 663 -31.62 -22.10 -55.47
C ASN A 663 -32.00 -21.74 -56.92
N PHE A 664 -33.20 -22.13 -57.38
CA PHE A 664 -33.69 -22.05 -58.77
C PHE A 664 -32.76 -22.66 -59.83
N ILE A 665 -31.77 -23.45 -59.41
CA ILE A 665 -30.74 -24.05 -60.25
C ILE A 665 -30.40 -25.44 -59.68
N LEU A 666 -30.33 -26.45 -60.55
CA LEU A 666 -29.84 -27.79 -60.22
C LEU A 666 -28.49 -28.03 -60.91
N SER A 667 -27.61 -28.78 -60.24
CA SER A 667 -26.34 -29.20 -60.83
C SER A 667 -26.56 -30.10 -62.04
N PRO A 668 -25.75 -30.00 -63.11
CA PRO A 668 -25.83 -30.90 -64.27
C PRO A 668 -25.79 -32.38 -63.91
N LYS A 669 -25.07 -32.76 -62.84
CA LYS A 669 -25.03 -34.14 -62.35
C LYS A 669 -26.36 -34.59 -61.75
N ILE A 670 -27.01 -33.71 -60.98
CA ILE A 670 -28.35 -33.97 -60.45
C ILE A 670 -29.34 -34.07 -61.62
N ILE A 671 -29.28 -33.15 -62.59
CA ILE A 671 -30.18 -33.15 -63.75
C ILE A 671 -30.11 -34.49 -64.50
N LYS A 672 -28.88 -34.93 -64.82
CA LYS A 672 -28.65 -36.20 -65.52
C LYS A 672 -29.16 -37.40 -64.72
N ALA A 673 -28.81 -37.49 -63.43
CA ALA A 673 -29.19 -38.61 -62.59
C ALA A 673 -30.71 -38.63 -62.30
N ALA A 674 -31.31 -37.45 -62.11
CA ALA A 674 -32.73 -37.31 -61.84
C ALA A 674 -33.59 -37.71 -63.03
N ALA A 675 -33.17 -37.37 -64.26
CA ALA A 675 -33.88 -37.75 -65.49
C ALA A 675 -33.99 -39.27 -65.67
N GLU A 676 -33.03 -40.04 -65.14
CA GLU A 676 -32.98 -41.50 -65.24
C GLU A 676 -33.71 -42.22 -64.09
N LEU A 677 -34.17 -41.49 -63.07
CA LEU A 677 -34.85 -42.05 -61.91
C LEU A 677 -36.10 -42.84 -62.32
N GLN A 678 -36.21 -44.07 -61.83
CA GLN A 678 -37.37 -44.91 -62.05
C GLN A 678 -38.49 -44.51 -61.09
N VAL A 679 -39.50 -43.80 -61.59
CA VAL A 679 -40.63 -43.31 -60.78
C VAL A 679 -41.95 -43.96 -61.23
N PRO A 680 -42.95 -44.10 -60.35
CA PRO A 680 -44.26 -44.62 -60.71
C PRO A 680 -44.99 -43.70 -61.70
N GLY A 681 -45.37 -44.24 -62.86
CA GLY A 681 -46.31 -43.57 -63.76
C GLY A 681 -47.77 -43.79 -63.32
N SER A 682 -48.71 -43.06 -63.92
CA SER A 682 -50.16 -43.17 -63.64
C SER A 682 -50.75 -44.57 -63.90
N VAL A 683 -50.03 -45.43 -64.62
CA VAL A 683 -50.41 -46.83 -64.92
C VAL A 683 -49.69 -47.83 -64.00
N GLY A 684 -48.99 -47.36 -62.96
CA GLY A 684 -48.34 -48.19 -61.93
C GLY A 684 -46.97 -48.77 -62.29
N TYR A 685 -46.53 -48.70 -63.55
CA TYR A 685 -45.19 -49.13 -63.97
C TYR A 685 -44.12 -48.06 -63.68
N LEU A 686 -42.94 -48.51 -63.25
CA LEU A 686 -41.77 -47.66 -63.09
C LEU A 686 -41.16 -47.30 -64.44
N ARG A 687 -40.88 -46.01 -64.67
CA ARG A 687 -40.25 -45.51 -65.90
C ARG A 687 -39.27 -44.38 -65.58
N PRO A 688 -38.26 -44.13 -66.45
CA PRO A 688 -37.35 -43.00 -66.29
C PRO A 688 -38.13 -41.68 -66.27
N LEU A 689 -37.90 -40.85 -65.25
CA LEU A 689 -38.60 -39.59 -65.01
C LEU A 689 -38.60 -38.68 -66.26
N GLY A 690 -37.44 -38.47 -66.91
CA GLY A 690 -37.31 -37.63 -68.11
C GLY A 690 -38.06 -38.12 -69.36
N ARG A 691 -38.70 -39.29 -69.30
CA ARG A 691 -39.58 -39.80 -70.38
C ARG A 691 -41.06 -39.57 -70.10
N LEU A 692 -41.41 -39.11 -68.90
CA LEU A 692 -42.79 -38.92 -68.46
C LEU A 692 -43.29 -37.49 -68.75
N ALA A 693 -44.60 -37.30 -68.58
CA ALA A 693 -45.29 -36.02 -68.63
C ALA A 693 -45.94 -35.68 -67.29
N ILE A 694 -46.05 -34.40 -66.95
CA ILE A 694 -46.84 -33.95 -65.80
C ILE A 694 -48.33 -34.05 -66.16
N PRO A 695 -49.19 -34.52 -65.23
CA PRO A 695 -50.63 -34.71 -65.46
C PRO A 695 -51.45 -33.39 -65.52
N THR A 696 -51.00 -32.38 -66.28
CA THR A 696 -51.71 -31.11 -66.48
C THR A 696 -53.00 -31.30 -67.28
N THR A 697 -53.98 -30.41 -67.07
CA THR A 697 -55.27 -30.46 -67.79
C THR A 697 -55.08 -30.41 -69.31
N GLU A 698 -54.15 -29.58 -69.79
CA GLU A 698 -53.87 -29.44 -71.22
C GLU A 698 -53.25 -30.69 -71.82
N LEU A 699 -52.23 -31.28 -71.18
CA LEU A 699 -51.58 -32.50 -71.68
C LEU A 699 -52.51 -33.71 -71.61
N LYS A 700 -53.32 -33.85 -70.55
CA LYS A 700 -54.33 -34.92 -70.45
C LYS A 700 -55.40 -34.85 -71.53
N GLN A 701 -55.80 -33.63 -71.94
CA GLN A 701 -56.82 -33.46 -72.97
C GLN A 701 -56.26 -33.65 -74.38
N LYS A 702 -55.07 -33.10 -74.67
CA LYS A 702 -54.51 -33.05 -76.03
C LYS A 702 -53.54 -34.19 -76.34
N CYS A 703 -52.89 -34.77 -75.33
CA CYS A 703 -51.96 -35.89 -75.46
C CYS A 703 -52.27 -36.99 -74.41
N PRO A 704 -53.47 -37.62 -74.45
CA PRO A 704 -53.91 -38.56 -73.43
C PRO A 704 -53.10 -39.86 -73.36
N HIS A 705 -52.34 -40.23 -74.40
CA HIS A 705 -51.58 -41.49 -74.45
C HIS A 705 -50.15 -41.36 -73.91
N LEU A 706 -49.75 -40.17 -73.46
CA LEU A 706 -48.47 -39.99 -72.78
C LEU A 706 -48.43 -40.74 -71.45
N ASP A 707 -47.24 -41.17 -71.06
CA ASP A 707 -47.04 -41.74 -69.73
C ASP A 707 -46.91 -40.60 -68.72
N PHE A 708 -47.91 -40.44 -67.86
CA PHE A 708 -47.92 -39.39 -66.84
C PHE A 708 -47.21 -39.84 -65.56
N VAL A 709 -46.45 -38.95 -64.92
CA VAL A 709 -45.83 -39.23 -63.60
C VAL A 709 -46.86 -39.15 -62.47
N SER A 710 -46.79 -40.07 -61.51
CA SER A 710 -47.59 -40.01 -60.28
C SER A 710 -46.91 -39.09 -59.27
N LEU A 711 -47.34 -37.83 -59.17
CA LEU A 711 -46.71 -36.84 -58.30
C LEU A 711 -47.14 -37.01 -56.83
N PRO A 712 -46.23 -36.84 -55.85
CA PRO A 712 -46.52 -37.09 -54.44
C PRO A 712 -47.43 -36.02 -53.82
N ASN A 713 -47.44 -34.80 -54.35
CA ASN A 713 -48.44 -33.78 -54.06
C ASN A 713 -48.73 -32.97 -55.34
N PRO A 714 -49.93 -33.09 -55.94
CA PRO A 714 -50.29 -32.39 -57.18
C PRO A 714 -50.43 -30.88 -57.05
N GLU A 715 -50.55 -30.34 -55.83
CA GLU A 715 -50.75 -28.90 -55.59
C GLU A 715 -49.46 -28.08 -55.64
N TYR A 716 -48.30 -28.75 -55.59
CA TYR A 716 -47.02 -28.06 -55.72
C TYR A 716 -46.71 -27.71 -57.17
N ASP A 717 -45.89 -26.67 -57.36
CA ASP A 717 -45.33 -26.35 -58.66
C ASP A 717 -44.25 -27.40 -59.03
N TRP A 718 -44.48 -28.09 -60.14
CA TRP A 718 -43.59 -29.11 -60.69
C TRP A 718 -43.03 -28.71 -62.06
N ASP A 719 -43.24 -27.49 -62.53
CA ASP A 719 -42.82 -27.04 -63.86
C ASP A 719 -41.30 -27.10 -64.06
N PHE A 720 -40.54 -27.02 -62.95
CA PHE A 720 -39.09 -27.19 -62.96
C PHE A 720 -38.62 -28.56 -63.49
N LEU A 721 -39.48 -29.59 -63.45
CA LEU A 721 -39.16 -30.91 -63.99
C LEU A 721 -38.88 -30.88 -65.50
N SER A 722 -39.30 -29.81 -66.19
CA SER A 722 -38.90 -29.53 -67.59
C SER A 722 -37.39 -29.56 -67.79
N VAL A 723 -36.61 -29.06 -66.82
CA VAL A 723 -35.14 -29.09 -66.83
C VAL A 723 -34.59 -30.51 -66.81
N LEU A 724 -35.36 -31.48 -66.31
CA LEU A 724 -35.03 -32.91 -66.27
C LEU A 724 -35.51 -33.68 -67.51
N GLY A 725 -36.09 -32.99 -68.50
CA GLY A 725 -36.67 -33.58 -69.71
C GLY A 725 -38.11 -34.09 -69.56
N VAL A 726 -38.76 -33.86 -68.41
CA VAL A 726 -40.17 -34.17 -68.19
C VAL A 726 -41.03 -33.20 -69.00
N LEU A 727 -42.06 -33.69 -69.68
CA LEU A 727 -42.98 -32.82 -70.42
C LEU A 727 -43.93 -32.12 -69.45
N THR A 728 -43.82 -30.80 -69.32
CA THR A 728 -44.66 -30.00 -68.41
C THR A 728 -45.74 -29.19 -69.15
N THR A 729 -45.44 -28.78 -70.39
CA THR A 729 -46.34 -28.02 -71.27
C THR A 729 -46.54 -28.70 -72.62
N LEU A 730 -47.60 -28.33 -73.34
CA LEU A 730 -47.83 -28.79 -74.70
C LEU A 730 -46.83 -28.14 -75.66
N ASN A 731 -45.83 -28.90 -76.10
CA ASN A 731 -44.82 -28.46 -77.07
C ASN A 731 -44.65 -29.48 -78.20
N THR A 732 -43.84 -29.14 -79.20
CA THR A 732 -43.57 -30.01 -80.37
C THR A 732 -43.12 -31.42 -79.93
N THR A 733 -42.29 -31.53 -78.88
CA THR A 733 -41.85 -32.82 -78.32
C THR A 733 -42.99 -33.64 -77.73
N ALA A 734 -43.92 -33.01 -77.00
CA ALA A 734 -45.10 -33.69 -76.44
C ALA A 734 -46.02 -34.25 -77.54
N ILE A 735 -46.23 -33.47 -78.60
CA ILE A 735 -47.05 -33.88 -79.74
C ILE A 735 -46.39 -35.03 -80.52
N LEU A 736 -45.07 -34.98 -80.71
CA LEU A 736 -44.32 -36.07 -81.35
C LEU A 736 -44.34 -37.37 -80.51
N ARG A 737 -44.20 -37.29 -79.18
CA ARG A 737 -44.29 -38.47 -78.31
C ARG A 737 -45.69 -39.07 -78.30
N GLU A 738 -46.73 -38.24 -78.34
CA GLU A 738 -48.13 -38.70 -78.49
C GLU A 738 -48.32 -39.47 -79.80
N LEU A 739 -47.80 -38.94 -80.91
CA LEU A 739 -47.85 -39.61 -82.21
C LEU A 739 -47.10 -40.96 -82.20
N GLN A 740 -45.94 -41.02 -81.55
CA GLN A 740 -45.19 -42.26 -81.37
C GLN A 740 -45.96 -43.30 -80.56
N LYS A 741 -46.71 -42.88 -79.55
CA LYS A 741 -47.57 -43.78 -78.75
C LYS A 741 -48.76 -44.29 -79.53
N LEU A 742 -49.44 -43.41 -80.26
CA LEU A 742 -50.54 -43.79 -81.15
C LEU A 742 -50.10 -44.81 -82.22
N ALA A 743 -48.87 -44.69 -82.73
CA ALA A 743 -48.30 -45.64 -83.69
C ALA A 743 -48.05 -47.05 -83.11
N GLN A 744 -48.04 -47.20 -81.78
CA GLN A 744 -47.84 -48.49 -81.10
C GLN A 744 -49.15 -49.18 -80.70
N LEU A 745 -50.30 -48.51 -80.86
CA LEU A 745 -51.62 -49.07 -80.57
C LEU A 745 -52.10 -49.97 -81.72
N ARG A 746 -53.05 -50.87 -81.42
CA ARG A 746 -53.69 -51.69 -82.45
C ARG A 746 -54.48 -50.80 -83.41
N VAL A 747 -54.50 -51.13 -84.70
CA VAL A 747 -55.10 -50.29 -85.77
C VAL A 747 -56.57 -49.95 -85.47
N ASP A 748 -57.26 -50.85 -84.79
CA ASP A 748 -58.65 -50.80 -84.35
C ASP A 748 -58.90 -49.90 -83.13
N GLU A 749 -57.84 -49.48 -82.42
CA GLU A 749 -57.89 -48.59 -81.25
C GLU A 749 -57.49 -47.14 -81.59
N VAL A 750 -57.17 -46.84 -82.85
CA VAL A 750 -56.59 -45.57 -83.29
C VAL A 750 -57.60 -44.73 -84.10
N ASP A 751 -58.00 -43.57 -83.58
CA ASP A 751 -58.86 -42.62 -84.29
C ASP A 751 -58.09 -41.85 -85.38
N LYS A 752 -58.42 -42.13 -86.65
CA LYS A 752 -57.84 -41.47 -87.84
C LYS A 752 -58.06 -39.95 -87.86
N HIS A 753 -59.14 -39.45 -87.26
CA HIS A 753 -59.43 -38.02 -87.15
C HIS A 753 -58.55 -37.34 -86.10
N ALA A 754 -58.27 -38.02 -84.97
CA ALA A 754 -57.33 -37.54 -83.95
C ALA A 754 -55.89 -37.42 -84.50
N ILE A 755 -55.42 -38.41 -85.28
CA ILE A 755 -54.09 -38.34 -85.93
C ILE A 755 -53.99 -37.15 -86.89
N LYS A 756 -55.04 -36.87 -87.68
CA LYS A 756 -55.04 -35.72 -88.60
C LYS A 756 -54.88 -34.40 -87.85
N LYS A 757 -55.59 -34.23 -86.72
CA LYS A 757 -55.47 -33.05 -85.85
C LYS A 757 -54.06 -32.88 -85.27
N ILE A 758 -53.40 -33.99 -84.93
CA ILE A 758 -52.01 -33.99 -84.44
C ILE A 758 -51.02 -33.51 -85.51
N TYR A 759 -51.13 -34.01 -86.75
CA TYR A 759 -50.30 -33.54 -87.87
C TYR A 759 -50.58 -32.08 -88.26
N GLU A 760 -51.83 -31.62 -88.18
CA GLU A 760 -52.20 -30.21 -88.37
C GLU A 760 -51.59 -29.32 -87.29
N ALA A 761 -51.60 -29.75 -86.01
CA ALA A 761 -50.95 -29.05 -84.90
C ALA A 761 -49.42 -28.99 -85.04
N LEU A 762 -48.76 -30.08 -85.47
CA LEU A 762 -47.32 -30.10 -85.77
C LEU A 762 -46.96 -29.14 -86.90
N ASN A 763 -47.74 -29.12 -87.98
CA ASN A 763 -47.52 -28.22 -89.12
C ASN A 763 -47.72 -26.75 -88.72
N ALA A 764 -48.65 -26.45 -87.81
CA ALA A 764 -48.83 -25.12 -87.24
C ALA A 764 -47.68 -24.71 -86.30
N SER A 765 -47.19 -25.61 -85.45
CA SER A 765 -46.04 -25.38 -84.55
C SER A 765 -44.74 -25.13 -85.33
N LEU A 766 -44.46 -25.94 -86.36
CA LEU A 766 -43.32 -25.77 -87.26
C LEU A 766 -43.32 -24.39 -87.95
N ARG A 767 -44.49 -23.82 -88.26
CA ARG A 767 -44.59 -22.46 -88.83
C ARG A 767 -44.37 -21.34 -87.80
N SER A 768 -44.54 -21.63 -86.52
CA SER A 768 -44.35 -20.68 -85.41
C SER A 768 -42.91 -20.67 -84.91
N GLU A 769 -42.26 -21.82 -84.74
CA GLU A 769 -40.84 -21.92 -84.34
C GLU A 769 -39.91 -21.30 -85.41
N TRP A 770 -40.29 -21.33 -86.68
CA TRP A 770 -39.58 -20.67 -87.78
C TRP A 770 -39.66 -19.13 -87.74
N LYS A 771 -40.55 -18.53 -86.92
CA LYS A 771 -40.63 -17.07 -86.73
C LYS A 771 -39.76 -16.55 -85.58
N GLU A 772 -39.33 -17.40 -84.64
CA GLU A 772 -38.45 -17.02 -83.51
C GLU A 772 -36.96 -17.18 -83.80
N ILE A 773 -36.59 -17.78 -84.95
CA ILE A 773 -35.19 -17.88 -85.44
C ILE A 773 -34.92 -16.79 -86.51
N LYS A 774 -35.39 -15.56 -86.26
CA LYS A 774 -35.02 -14.39 -87.06
C LYS A 774 -34.68 -13.18 -86.21
#